data_AF-A0A076HAE5-F1
#
_entry.id   AF-A0A076HAE5-F1
#
_cell.length_a   1.000
_cell.length_b   1.000
_cell.length_c   1.000
_cell.angle_alpha   90.00
_cell.angle_beta   90.00
_cell.angle_gamma   90.00
#
_symmetry.space_group_name_H-M   'P 1'
#
loop_
_entity.id
_entity.type
_entity.pdbx_description
1 polymer ?
#
loop_
_entity_poly.entity_id
_entity_poly.type
_entity_poly.pdbx_seq_one_letter_code
_entity_poly.pdbx_strand_id
1 'polypeptide(L)'
;MARSGLHPSMTVTASSGSPRVSPQLFDTLPLSSVRQAEQQDRFPERVELENLVNFFRSGQDRIEASRIIAANAETIVARAANRIFVGGTPLSFLEAPLSTGEIGGRPSGEEGTPLAADQVAFEQSVRTFTGDGGTTKRGNFLTRLLDGAGGDADVRVVLPTGFNAISVAKYGPAFMRKSVRDMGWFLRYVGYALVAGDPSILAVNTRGLRDILLENCSLAATNVALQEMRAASAQLLRDRPEARQLTIDCFNVLLQELAIPTPSTKQRQGSSVQQGLQLPAIYALAAEGRQLFEMRPGLSGAEKGEIIRAAYRQVFERDIVKGYSQSPCPDKASQVTQGQISMREFIRALGRSKEYRQQFHDGFVNSRVVELAYRHFLGRGISSLEEFRKSFAILSDQGLNGLVDVLVNSAEYAQTFGEETVPFLRDLGTEAQESAGWGSNRKLFNFSAPFDGAPQYVTLYASYRQPFADQHVYGGGNDPVANQYGAIFPSATASVSTRPAPYGYDSRRLLVSNGLNSPGQLDSASFRSSRPRKVGPRVVRLQQIATGGNVNPSRGGQPSVRNTESSTQAVINAVYVQVLGNAGYAGERMGSDEARLENGDISLRDFVRCVARSDAFRRRYWSGLYIVKAIEVMHRRLLGRPTFGRWEIDSLFDTAARKGFYGVVDALINSQEYNESFGEDTVPFERFITPGDLSVRRTPTFKQEVKTFGYDSSGLVLGNRPEPTAATQFRSSGSVTKRNLKGRSQGAPQGWSTMASRFSQGPDLAKSLRQIRLGESIPSRASRSRSKAAAPLTPMTGALAMQGAEGYKLRGGLPANLTLTRPCDESELLTVIDATYRQLLNRVPLDSERLREAESRLRNDDINLNGFIEAVALSESFQDRLYRMAPLRAASAASLALLGRAATPSEVSRFLTVRAESGQPTAVMELVEQRPDGDEVPRTDGMNTRSGVSQATLQRTAALYRGSAGMTPPTDGAI
;
A
#
# COMPACT_ATOMS: atom_id res chain seq x y z
N MET A 1 -30.01 -13.94 -7.48
CA MET A 1 -28.88 -13.86 -8.43
C MET A 1 -28.46 -12.40 -8.58
N ALA A 2 -27.49 -11.96 -7.78
CA ALA A 2 -26.93 -10.62 -7.84
C ALA A 2 -25.85 -10.58 -8.93
N ARG A 3 -26.00 -9.70 -9.93
CA ARG A 3 -24.94 -9.38 -10.89
C ARG A 3 -23.81 -8.70 -10.12
N SER A 4 -22.66 -9.36 -10.05
CA SER A 4 -21.39 -8.76 -9.63
C SER A 4 -20.97 -7.71 -10.66
N GLY A 5 -21.48 -6.49 -10.51
CA GLY A 5 -20.82 -5.34 -11.10
C GLY A 5 -19.42 -5.28 -10.52
N LEU A 6 -18.42 -5.33 -11.40
CA LEU A 6 -17.04 -4.97 -11.08
C LEU A 6 -17.09 -3.56 -10.48
N HIS A 7 -17.05 -3.45 -9.16
CA HIS A 7 -16.74 -2.19 -8.51
C HIS A 7 -15.40 -1.74 -9.09
N PRO A 8 -15.28 -0.52 -9.64
CA PRO A 8 -13.97 0.02 -9.99
C PRO A 8 -13.11 -0.11 -8.73
N SER A 9 -11.96 -0.77 -8.83
CA SER A 9 -11.02 -0.91 -7.71
C SER A 9 -10.82 0.49 -7.13
N MET A 10 -11.40 0.77 -5.96
CA MET A 10 -11.20 2.05 -5.31
C MET A 10 -9.72 2.12 -4.95
N THR A 11 -8.95 2.83 -5.75
CA THR A 11 -7.58 3.18 -5.41
C THR A 11 -7.64 4.03 -4.17
N VAL A 12 -7.11 3.53 -3.06
CA VAL A 12 -7.02 4.27 -1.80
C VAL A 12 -6.07 5.46 -2.05
N THR A 13 -6.58 6.69 -2.03
CA THR A 13 -5.82 7.90 -2.37
C THR A 13 -5.26 8.64 -1.14
N ALA A 14 -5.71 8.28 0.05
CA ALA A 14 -5.30 8.88 1.32
C ALA A 14 -5.15 7.82 2.41
N SER A 15 -4.56 8.19 3.54
CA SER A 15 -4.44 7.31 4.71
C SER A 15 -4.70 8.06 5.99
N SER A 16 -5.48 7.45 6.89
CA SER A 16 -5.64 7.92 8.26
C SER A 16 -4.38 7.69 9.12
N GLY A 17 -3.41 6.94 8.61
CA GLY A 17 -2.29 6.37 9.37
C GLY A 17 -2.65 5.01 10.00
N SER A 18 -1.61 4.23 10.33
CA SER A 18 -1.71 2.92 10.99
C SER A 18 -0.91 2.95 12.31
N PRO A 19 -1.47 3.55 13.37
CA PRO A 19 -0.83 3.52 14.68
C PRO A 19 -0.67 2.07 15.15
N ARG A 20 0.41 1.80 15.90
CA ARG A 20 0.64 0.48 16.51
C ARG A 20 -0.45 0.26 17.56
N VAL A 21 -1.20 -0.82 17.39
CA VAL A 21 -2.23 -1.26 18.33
C VAL A 21 -1.91 -2.71 18.68
N SER A 22 -1.77 -3.00 19.98
CA SER A 22 -1.73 -4.36 20.50
C SER A 22 -3.10 -4.71 21.06
N PRO A 23 -3.86 -5.63 20.42
CA PRO A 23 -5.10 -6.10 21.01
C PRO A 23 -4.80 -6.80 22.33
N GLN A 24 -5.67 -6.59 23.33
CA GLN A 24 -5.62 -7.32 24.58
C GLN A 24 -5.96 -8.79 24.29
N LEU A 25 -5.08 -9.69 24.71
CA LEU A 25 -5.19 -11.12 24.42
C LEU A 25 -5.82 -11.86 25.61
N PHE A 26 -5.34 -11.55 26.81
CA PHE A 26 -5.76 -12.12 28.08
C PHE A 26 -5.29 -11.21 29.21
N ASP A 27 -5.76 -11.50 30.42
CA ASP A 27 -5.40 -10.78 31.64
C ASP A 27 -4.40 -11.52 32.51
N THR A 28 -3.66 -10.73 33.26
CA THR A 28 -2.78 -11.22 34.33
C THR A 28 -3.26 -10.59 35.62
N LEU A 29 -3.12 -11.31 36.73
CA LEU A 29 -3.57 -10.79 38.03
C LEU A 29 -2.94 -9.42 38.38
N PRO A 30 -1.64 -9.16 38.09
CA PRO A 30 -1.09 -7.83 38.29
C PRO A 30 -1.74 -6.74 37.45
N LEU A 31 -2.05 -7.05 36.19
CA LEU A 31 -2.68 -6.10 35.28
C LEU A 31 -4.12 -5.80 35.71
N SER A 32 -4.93 -6.81 36.01
CA SER A 32 -6.32 -6.61 36.45
C SER A 32 -6.41 -5.88 37.80
N SER A 33 -5.47 -6.14 38.72
CA SER A 33 -5.42 -5.48 40.03
C SER A 33 -5.09 -3.98 39.95
N VAL A 34 -4.27 -3.55 38.99
CA VAL A 34 -3.87 -2.13 38.84
C VAL A 34 -4.76 -1.37 37.86
N ARG A 35 -5.38 -2.08 36.90
CA ARG A 35 -6.21 -1.49 35.85
C ARG A 35 -7.34 -0.63 36.40
N GLN A 36 -8.04 -1.08 37.44
CA GLN A 36 -9.15 -0.30 38.01
C GLN A 36 -8.65 1.02 38.62
N ALA A 37 -7.52 0.98 39.34
CA ALA A 37 -6.90 2.19 39.88
C ALA A 37 -6.46 3.16 38.78
N GLU A 38 -5.88 2.65 37.69
CA GLU A 38 -5.47 3.45 36.53
C GLU A 38 -6.67 4.07 35.80
N GLN A 39 -7.72 3.30 35.50
CA GLN A 39 -8.94 3.82 34.88
C GLN A 39 -9.63 4.89 35.73
N GLN A 40 -9.46 4.81 37.05
CA GLN A 40 -10.00 5.75 38.01
C GLN A 40 -9.05 6.91 38.37
N ASP A 41 -7.88 7.06 37.72
CA ASP A 41 -6.87 8.09 38.04
C ASP A 41 -6.51 8.17 39.55
N ARG A 42 -6.65 7.03 40.25
CA ARG A 42 -6.34 6.89 41.67
C ARG A 42 -5.07 6.10 41.88
N PHE A 43 -4.49 6.25 43.07
CA PHE A 43 -3.43 5.35 43.49
C PHE A 43 -4.03 3.99 43.91
N PRO A 44 -3.31 2.88 43.69
CA PRO A 44 -3.75 1.57 44.14
C PRO A 44 -4.04 1.57 45.64
N GLU A 45 -5.17 1.00 46.01
CA GLU A 45 -5.59 0.90 47.41
C GLU A 45 -4.90 -0.25 48.12
N ARG A 46 -4.96 -0.27 49.46
CA ARG A 46 -4.33 -1.31 50.27
C ARG A 46 -4.77 -2.72 49.87
N VAL A 47 -6.04 -2.91 49.53
CA VAL A 47 -6.59 -4.22 49.12
C VAL A 47 -5.95 -4.70 47.80
N GLU A 48 -5.82 -3.82 46.81
CA GLU A 48 -5.19 -4.16 45.53
C GLU A 48 -3.70 -4.45 45.69
N LEU A 49 -3.02 -3.68 46.53
CA LEU A 49 -1.63 -3.91 46.88
C LEU A 49 -1.44 -5.25 47.62
N GLU A 50 -2.35 -5.60 48.53
CA GLU A 50 -2.34 -6.89 49.22
C GLU A 50 -2.56 -8.05 48.23
N ASN A 51 -3.43 -7.90 47.24
CA ASN A 51 -3.61 -8.88 46.16
C ASN A 51 -2.33 -9.09 45.35
N LEU A 52 -1.63 -8.01 44.99
CA LEU A 52 -0.33 -8.09 44.31
C LEU A 52 0.73 -8.79 45.16
N VAL A 53 0.80 -8.45 46.46
CA VAL A 53 1.74 -9.09 47.39
C VAL A 53 1.47 -10.58 47.50
N ASN A 54 0.20 -10.99 47.61
CA ASN A 54 -0.20 -12.40 47.69
C ASN A 54 0.14 -13.15 46.39
N PHE A 55 -0.04 -12.50 45.24
CA PHE A 55 0.40 -13.04 43.96
C PHE A 55 1.93 -13.26 43.95
N PHE A 56 2.75 -12.25 44.26
CA PHE A 56 4.20 -12.43 44.19
C PHE A 56 4.73 -13.44 45.21
N ARG A 57 4.10 -13.57 46.38
CA ARG A 57 4.44 -14.61 47.38
C ARG A 57 4.21 -16.03 46.86
N SER A 58 3.09 -16.28 46.17
CA SER A 58 2.74 -17.58 45.56
C SER A 58 3.39 -17.80 44.17
N GLY A 59 4.29 -16.91 43.73
CA GLY A 59 4.90 -16.98 42.39
C GLY A 59 5.76 -18.23 42.18
N GLN A 60 6.55 -18.61 43.19
CA GLN A 60 7.47 -19.75 43.09
C GLN A 60 6.72 -21.08 42.88
N ASP A 61 5.63 -21.29 43.63
CA ASP A 61 4.82 -22.50 43.52
C ASP A 61 4.17 -22.64 42.15
N ARG A 62 3.75 -21.52 41.53
CA ARG A 62 3.11 -21.51 40.21
C ARG A 62 4.10 -21.77 39.08
N ILE A 63 5.31 -21.22 39.18
CA ILE A 63 6.40 -21.50 38.22
C ILE A 63 6.80 -22.98 38.30
N GLU A 64 6.98 -23.50 39.51
CA GLU A 64 7.39 -24.89 39.71
C GLU A 64 6.29 -25.87 39.25
N ALA A 65 5.01 -25.56 39.53
CA ALA A 65 3.88 -26.32 39.02
C ALA A 65 3.88 -26.39 37.49
N SER A 66 4.02 -25.23 36.83
CA SER A 66 4.07 -25.12 35.37
C SER A 66 5.27 -25.90 34.79
N ARG A 67 6.42 -25.86 35.47
CA ARG A 67 7.62 -26.63 35.10
C ARG A 67 7.40 -28.13 35.19
N ILE A 68 6.82 -28.64 36.28
CA ILE A 68 6.53 -30.06 36.47
C ILE A 68 5.54 -30.54 35.39
N ILE A 69 4.49 -29.75 35.11
CA ILE A 69 3.51 -30.06 34.06
C ILE A 69 4.18 -30.09 32.69
N ALA A 70 5.02 -29.10 32.36
CA ALA A 70 5.73 -29.03 31.09
C ALA A 70 6.71 -30.20 30.89
N ALA A 71 7.44 -30.58 31.94
CA ALA A 71 8.39 -31.69 31.91
C ALA A 71 7.71 -33.07 31.71
N ASN A 72 6.43 -33.18 32.08
CA ASN A 72 5.61 -34.38 31.96
C ASN A 72 4.50 -34.24 30.91
N ALA A 73 4.60 -33.28 30.00
CA ALA A 73 3.51 -32.96 29.06
C ALA A 73 3.13 -34.16 28.17
N GLU A 74 4.12 -34.90 27.69
CA GLU A 74 3.91 -36.06 26.82
C GLU A 74 3.21 -37.20 27.55
N THR A 75 3.55 -37.46 28.82
CA THR A 75 2.91 -38.52 29.62
C THR A 75 1.47 -38.16 29.96
N ILE A 76 1.19 -36.88 30.27
CA ILE A 76 -0.16 -36.37 30.50
C ILE A 76 -1.02 -36.53 29.24
N VAL A 77 -0.52 -36.10 28.08
CA VAL A 77 -1.25 -36.20 26.81
C VAL A 77 -1.42 -37.65 26.37
N ALA A 78 -0.41 -38.52 26.54
CA ALA A 78 -0.51 -39.95 26.25
C ALA A 78 -1.66 -40.60 27.02
N ARG A 79 -1.73 -40.34 28.33
CA ARG A 79 -2.73 -40.90 29.22
C ARG A 79 -4.14 -40.46 28.82
N ALA A 80 -4.32 -39.18 28.47
CA ALA A 80 -5.58 -38.65 27.99
C ALA A 80 -5.97 -39.21 26.59
N ALA A 81 -5.02 -39.31 25.67
CA ALA A 81 -5.26 -39.82 24.33
C ALA A 81 -5.63 -41.30 24.33
N ASN A 82 -4.91 -42.13 25.10
CA ASN A 82 -5.19 -43.56 25.27
C ASN A 82 -6.52 -43.82 26.01
N ARG A 83 -7.10 -42.82 26.69
CA ARG A 83 -8.43 -42.92 27.29
C ARG A 83 -9.56 -42.79 26.26
N ILE A 84 -9.32 -42.09 25.16
CA ILE A 84 -10.36 -41.78 24.16
C ILE A 84 -10.13 -42.44 22.79
N PHE A 85 -8.90 -42.87 22.49
CA PHE A 85 -8.53 -43.52 21.23
C PHE A 85 -8.13 -44.98 21.44
N VAL A 86 -8.45 -45.82 20.46
CA VAL A 86 -8.13 -47.26 20.44
C VAL A 86 -7.61 -47.72 19.07
N GLY A 87 -6.68 -48.67 19.06
CA GLY A 87 -6.18 -49.30 17.82
C GLY A 87 -4.99 -48.60 17.16
N GLY A 88 -4.08 -48.01 17.95
CA GLY A 88 -2.83 -47.39 17.50
C GLY A 88 -2.17 -46.59 18.63
N THR A 89 -0.96 -46.07 18.41
CA THR A 89 -0.20 -45.20 19.33
C THR A 89 -0.50 -43.72 19.04
N PRO A 90 -1.34 -43.02 19.84
CA PRO A 90 -1.76 -41.65 19.51
C PRO A 90 -0.61 -40.64 19.49
N LEU A 91 0.43 -40.84 20.31
CA LEU A 91 1.59 -39.94 20.35
C LEU A 91 2.44 -39.98 19.07
N SER A 92 2.32 -41.04 18.25
CA SER A 92 3.00 -41.11 16.95
C SER A 92 2.56 -40.00 15.97
N PHE A 93 1.42 -39.35 16.25
CA PHE A 93 0.89 -38.23 15.46
C PHE A 93 1.32 -36.85 15.99
N LEU A 94 2.20 -36.76 17.00
CA LEU A 94 2.80 -35.48 17.40
C LEU A 94 3.73 -34.96 16.31
N GLU A 95 3.48 -33.74 15.83
CA GLU A 95 4.33 -33.08 14.84
C GLU A 95 5.59 -32.44 15.46
N ALA A 96 5.54 -32.14 16.77
CA ALA A 96 6.64 -31.56 17.53
C ALA A 96 6.58 -32.03 19.01
N PRO A 97 7.73 -32.13 19.70
CA PRO A 97 7.74 -32.46 21.12
C PRO A 97 7.01 -31.37 21.92
N LEU A 98 6.24 -31.80 22.93
CA LEU A 98 5.42 -30.90 23.74
C LEU A 98 6.25 -30.12 24.77
N SER A 99 7.42 -30.65 25.17
CA SER A 99 8.38 -29.94 26.01
C SER A 99 9.38 -29.18 25.14
N THR A 100 9.48 -27.85 25.31
CA THR A 100 10.60 -27.08 24.76
C THR A 100 11.87 -27.42 25.56
N GLY A 101 12.93 -27.86 24.88
CA GLY A 101 14.19 -28.34 25.46
C GLY A 101 15.03 -27.30 26.24
N GLU A 102 14.41 -26.33 26.92
CA GLU A 102 15.08 -25.30 27.73
C GLU A 102 15.41 -25.75 29.16
N ILE A 103 15.08 -27.00 29.54
CA ILE A 103 15.59 -27.59 30.78
C ILE A 103 17.00 -28.12 30.50
N GLY A 104 17.99 -27.22 30.50
CA GLY A 104 19.38 -27.60 30.70
C GLY A 104 19.51 -28.35 32.03
N GLY A 105 19.93 -29.62 31.98
CA GLY A 105 20.28 -30.39 33.17
C GLY A 105 19.76 -31.83 33.27
N ARG A 106 19.19 -32.46 32.23
CA ARG A 106 19.10 -33.93 32.20
C ARG A 106 20.44 -34.51 31.68
N PRO A 107 21.12 -35.39 32.44
CA PRO A 107 22.32 -36.05 31.93
C PRO A 107 21.96 -36.87 30.70
N SER A 108 22.76 -36.70 29.66
CA SER A 108 22.68 -37.39 28.38
C SER A 108 22.83 -38.92 28.56
N GLY A 109 21.70 -39.61 28.77
CA GLY A 109 21.67 -41.06 28.95
C GLY A 109 20.30 -41.73 28.89
N GLU A 110 19.19 -41.01 29.09
CA GLU A 110 17.83 -41.56 28.91
C GLU A 110 17.01 -40.68 27.97
N GLU A 111 17.13 -40.93 26.66
CA GLU A 111 16.15 -40.48 25.68
C GLU A 111 14.84 -41.25 25.92
N GLY A 112 13.95 -40.68 26.74
CA GLY A 112 12.56 -41.08 26.78
C GLY A 112 11.92 -40.78 25.43
N THR A 113 12.04 -41.70 24.48
CA THR A 113 11.35 -41.58 23.19
C THR A 113 9.84 -41.46 23.42
N PRO A 114 9.09 -40.69 22.60
CA PRO A 114 7.63 -40.56 22.73
C PRO A 114 6.91 -41.92 22.70
N LEU A 115 7.56 -42.94 22.11
CA LEU A 115 7.11 -44.33 22.11
C LEU A 115 7.08 -44.96 23.52
N ALA A 116 8.05 -44.65 24.39
CA ALA A 116 8.14 -45.19 25.75
C ALA A 116 7.05 -44.63 26.66
N ALA A 117 6.76 -43.33 26.57
CA ALA A 117 5.64 -42.71 27.27
C ALA A 117 4.29 -43.30 26.82
N ASP A 118 4.16 -43.59 25.52
CA ASP A 118 2.95 -44.19 24.96
C ASP A 118 2.77 -45.66 25.38
N GLN A 119 3.84 -46.45 25.42
CA GLN A 119 3.81 -47.84 25.90
C GLN A 119 3.38 -47.94 27.36
N VAL A 120 3.93 -47.11 28.24
CA VAL A 120 3.55 -47.08 29.66
C VAL A 120 2.10 -46.63 29.84
N ALA A 121 1.66 -45.62 29.08
CA ALA A 121 0.26 -45.15 29.13
C ALA A 121 -0.72 -46.17 28.53
N PHE A 122 -0.32 -46.91 27.49
CA PHE A 122 -1.11 -47.98 26.89
C PHE A 122 -1.27 -49.17 27.85
N GLU A 123 -0.21 -49.60 28.55
CA GLU A 123 -0.31 -50.66 29.56
C GLU A 123 -1.27 -50.28 30.70
N GLN A 124 -1.23 -49.01 31.14
CA GLN A 124 -2.17 -48.50 32.14
C GLN A 124 -3.61 -48.41 31.60
N SER A 125 -3.81 -47.98 30.36
CA SER A 125 -5.15 -47.91 29.75
C SER A 125 -5.75 -49.30 29.53
N VAL A 126 -4.96 -50.27 29.06
CA VAL A 126 -5.39 -51.67 28.90
C VAL A 126 -5.83 -52.25 30.24
N ARG A 127 -5.06 -52.07 31.33
CA ARG A 127 -5.48 -52.47 32.68
C ARG A 127 -6.83 -51.86 33.09
N THR A 128 -7.08 -50.62 32.67
CA THR A 128 -8.33 -49.90 32.96
C THR A 128 -9.52 -50.35 32.10
N PHE A 129 -9.28 -50.81 30.86
CA PHE A 129 -10.32 -51.23 29.92
C PHE A 129 -10.61 -52.74 29.96
N THR A 130 -9.62 -53.60 30.24
CA THR A 130 -9.80 -55.06 30.22
C THR A 130 -10.09 -55.64 31.60
N GLY A 131 -9.71 -54.97 32.69
CA GLY A 131 -9.80 -55.53 34.05
C GLY A 131 -8.90 -56.75 34.20
N ASP A 132 -8.20 -56.85 35.32
CA ASP A 132 -7.55 -58.11 35.66
C ASP A 132 -8.63 -59.17 35.94
N GLY A 133 -8.43 -60.37 35.42
CA GLY A 133 -9.36 -61.48 35.66
C GLY A 133 -9.60 -62.39 34.47
N GLY A 134 -8.59 -63.19 34.12
CA GLY A 134 -8.88 -64.53 33.62
C GLY A 134 -9.56 -65.35 34.73
N THR A 135 -10.88 -65.31 34.84
CA THR A 135 -11.78 -66.42 35.24
C THR A 135 -13.24 -65.96 35.45
N THR A 136 -14.13 -66.59 34.68
CA THR A 136 -15.53 -66.95 34.95
C THR A 136 -16.56 -65.96 35.54
N LYS A 137 -17.58 -65.70 34.71
CA LYS A 137 -19.03 -65.50 35.00
C LYS A 137 -19.48 -64.69 36.25
N ARG A 138 -20.25 -63.65 35.91
CA ARG A 138 -21.39 -63.04 36.64
C ARG A 138 -21.04 -62.13 37.83
N GLY A 139 -21.25 -60.83 37.59
CA GLY A 139 -21.53 -59.81 38.59
C GLY A 139 -20.29 -59.20 39.24
N ASN A 140 -19.89 -57.99 38.82
CA ASN A 140 -19.02 -57.11 39.59
C ASN A 140 -19.15 -55.64 39.13
N PHE A 141 -20.37 -55.10 39.26
CA PHE A 141 -20.60 -53.64 39.19
C PHE A 141 -20.19 -52.95 40.51
N LEU A 142 -20.27 -53.67 41.64
CA LEU A 142 -19.97 -53.16 42.99
C LEU A 142 -18.46 -52.99 43.26
N THR A 143 -17.58 -53.80 42.64
CA THR A 143 -16.12 -53.68 42.82
C THR A 143 -15.53 -52.48 42.07
N ARG A 144 -16.15 -52.03 40.97
CA ARG A 144 -15.84 -50.76 40.31
C ARG A 144 -16.30 -49.54 41.11
N LEU A 145 -17.23 -49.73 42.04
CA LEU A 145 -17.66 -48.69 42.99
C LEU A 145 -16.69 -48.60 44.18
N LEU A 146 -16.07 -49.71 44.59
CA LEU A 146 -15.16 -49.76 45.74
C LEU A 146 -13.68 -49.48 45.43
N ASP A 147 -13.19 -49.75 44.22
CA ASP A 147 -11.84 -49.31 43.82
C ASP A 147 -11.79 -47.79 43.53
N GLY A 148 -12.96 -47.13 43.57
CA GLY A 148 -13.14 -45.68 43.64
C GLY A 148 -12.94 -45.10 45.04
N ALA A 149 -12.55 -45.88 46.05
CA ALA A 149 -12.31 -45.41 47.42
C ALA A 149 -10.86 -44.94 47.69
N GLY A 150 -9.93 -45.14 46.74
CA GLY A 150 -8.52 -44.71 46.86
C GLY A 150 -8.10 -43.58 45.91
N GLY A 151 -8.98 -43.16 45.00
CA GLY A 151 -8.73 -42.03 44.10
C GLY A 151 -9.15 -40.71 44.74
N ASP A 152 -8.28 -39.69 44.65
CA ASP A 152 -8.56 -38.31 45.08
C ASP A 152 -9.95 -37.87 44.56
N ALA A 153 -10.91 -37.71 45.50
CA ALA A 153 -12.33 -37.55 45.19
C ALA A 153 -12.62 -36.27 44.38
N ASP A 154 -11.72 -35.29 44.47
CA ASP A 154 -11.77 -33.99 43.81
C ASP A 154 -11.38 -34.04 42.32
N VAL A 155 -10.73 -35.10 41.83
CA VAL A 155 -10.27 -35.22 40.42
C VAL A 155 -10.84 -36.43 39.67
N ARG A 156 -11.98 -36.94 40.12
CA ARG A 156 -12.64 -38.10 39.49
C ARG A 156 -12.97 -37.85 38.01
N VAL A 157 -12.58 -38.82 37.16
CA VAL A 157 -12.93 -38.87 35.73
C VAL A 157 -14.27 -39.58 35.57
N VAL A 158 -15.23 -38.91 34.93
CA VAL A 158 -16.60 -39.41 34.75
C VAL A 158 -16.82 -39.73 33.27
N LEU A 159 -16.99 -41.02 32.97
CA LEU A 159 -17.33 -41.47 31.63
C LEU A 159 -18.84 -41.30 31.39
N PRO A 160 -19.25 -40.64 30.28
CA PRO A 160 -20.65 -40.59 29.87
C PRO A 160 -21.23 -41.98 29.64
N THR A 161 -22.51 -42.18 29.93
CA THR A 161 -23.21 -43.45 29.69
C THR A 161 -23.18 -43.79 28.20
N GLY A 162 -22.69 -44.99 27.85
CA GLY A 162 -22.56 -45.42 26.45
C GLY A 162 -21.36 -44.83 25.67
N PHE A 163 -20.35 -44.27 26.36
CA PHE A 163 -19.13 -43.78 25.71
C PHE A 163 -18.35 -44.91 25.00
N ASN A 164 -18.06 -44.71 23.72
CA ASN A 164 -17.22 -45.60 22.90
C ASN A 164 -15.94 -44.87 22.51
N ALA A 165 -14.80 -45.54 22.69
CA ALA A 165 -13.51 -45.01 22.25
C ALA A 165 -13.44 -44.92 20.71
N ILE A 166 -12.74 -43.90 20.21
CA ILE A 166 -12.61 -43.60 18.79
C ILE A 166 -11.49 -44.47 18.20
N SER A 167 -11.77 -45.22 17.15
CA SER A 167 -10.75 -46.02 16.47
C SER A 167 -9.80 -45.11 15.67
N VAL A 168 -8.49 -45.22 15.89
CA VAL A 168 -7.45 -44.46 15.16
C VAL A 168 -7.58 -44.64 13.65
N ALA A 169 -7.80 -45.88 13.20
CA ALA A 169 -7.95 -46.20 11.78
C ALA A 169 -9.17 -45.54 11.13
N LYS A 170 -10.28 -45.39 11.86
CA LYS A 170 -11.50 -44.74 11.36
C LYS A 170 -11.42 -43.21 11.41
N TYR A 171 -10.67 -42.66 12.37
CA TYR A 171 -10.55 -41.22 12.58
C TYR A 171 -9.62 -40.57 11.54
N GLY A 172 -8.59 -41.29 11.10
CA GLY A 172 -7.65 -40.84 10.08
C GLY A 172 -6.54 -39.92 10.63
N PRO A 173 -5.40 -39.85 9.93
CA PRO A 173 -4.19 -39.22 10.45
C PRO A 173 -4.31 -37.70 10.62
N ALA A 174 -5.02 -37.01 9.73
CA ALA A 174 -5.15 -35.55 9.78
C ALA A 174 -5.97 -35.06 10.99
N PHE A 175 -7.05 -35.78 11.34
CA PHE A 175 -7.84 -35.46 12.53
C PHE A 175 -7.11 -35.88 13.80
N MET A 176 -6.38 -37.00 13.77
CA MET A 176 -5.56 -37.43 14.91
C MET A 176 -4.49 -36.39 15.28
N ARG A 177 -3.77 -35.86 14.28
CA ARG A 177 -2.80 -34.77 14.50
C ARG A 177 -3.44 -33.54 15.15
N LYS A 178 -4.65 -33.15 14.70
CA LYS A 178 -5.40 -32.04 15.32
C LYS A 178 -5.75 -32.34 16.77
N SER A 179 -6.31 -33.50 17.08
CA SER A 179 -6.71 -33.86 18.44
C SER A 179 -5.54 -33.88 19.42
N VAL A 180 -4.41 -34.49 19.03
CA VAL A 180 -3.22 -34.57 19.89
C VAL A 180 -2.57 -33.18 20.04
N ARG A 181 -2.53 -32.37 18.97
CA ARG A 181 -2.10 -30.97 19.04
C ARG A 181 -2.98 -30.15 20.00
N ASP A 182 -4.29 -30.31 19.92
CA ASP A 182 -5.25 -29.54 20.73
C ASP A 182 -5.12 -29.92 22.22
N MET A 183 -4.89 -31.21 22.55
CA MET A 183 -4.52 -31.62 23.92
C MET A 183 -3.24 -30.94 24.40
N GLY A 184 -2.21 -30.87 23.55
CA GLY A 184 -0.99 -30.12 23.84
C GLY A 184 -1.24 -28.63 24.07
N TRP A 185 -2.12 -28.00 23.29
CA TRP A 185 -2.50 -26.59 23.46
C TRP A 185 -3.27 -26.34 24.75
N PHE A 186 -4.21 -27.20 25.12
CA PHE A 186 -4.92 -27.09 26.40
C PHE A 186 -3.94 -27.14 27.58
N LEU A 187 -2.99 -28.09 27.57
CA LEU A 187 -2.00 -28.20 28.63
C LEU A 187 -1.09 -26.97 28.70
N ARG A 188 -0.64 -26.48 27.54
CA ARG A 188 0.20 -25.28 27.46
C ARG A 188 -0.52 -24.03 27.98
N TYR A 189 -1.79 -23.84 27.62
CA TYR A 189 -2.57 -22.71 28.11
C TYR A 189 -2.89 -22.81 29.60
N VAL A 190 -3.08 -24.02 30.15
CA VAL A 190 -3.17 -24.21 31.60
C VAL A 190 -1.85 -23.80 32.27
N GLY A 191 -0.70 -24.19 31.72
CA GLY A 191 0.61 -23.73 32.18
C GLY A 191 0.77 -22.20 32.14
N TYR A 192 0.25 -21.54 31.10
CA TYR A 192 0.26 -20.08 30.99
C TYR A 192 -0.69 -19.41 31.99
N ALA A 193 -1.90 -19.94 32.18
CA ALA A 193 -2.87 -19.43 33.14
C ALA A 193 -2.34 -19.51 34.58
N LEU A 194 -1.66 -20.61 34.93
CA LEU A 194 -1.00 -20.78 36.22
C LEU A 194 0.04 -19.68 36.48
N VAL A 195 0.91 -19.42 35.49
CA VAL A 195 1.96 -18.39 35.62
C VAL A 195 1.38 -16.98 35.62
N ALA A 196 0.36 -16.71 34.79
CA ALA A 196 -0.35 -15.43 34.74
C ALA A 196 -1.18 -15.14 36.01
N GLY A 197 -1.56 -16.19 36.74
CA GLY A 197 -2.41 -16.14 37.94
C GLY A 197 -3.87 -15.76 37.68
N ASP A 198 -4.29 -15.79 36.41
CA ASP A 198 -5.65 -15.46 35.98
C ASP A 198 -6.05 -16.44 34.85
N PRO A 199 -7.21 -17.12 34.93
CA PRO A 199 -7.65 -18.09 33.93
C PRO A 199 -8.31 -17.46 32.69
N SER A 200 -8.30 -16.13 32.53
CA SER A 200 -8.86 -15.41 31.38
C SER A 200 -8.38 -15.95 30.02
N ILE A 201 -7.11 -16.35 29.90
CA ILE A 201 -6.59 -16.98 28.67
C ILE A 201 -7.33 -18.27 28.31
N LEU A 202 -7.77 -19.04 29.31
CA LEU A 202 -8.56 -20.24 29.11
C LEU A 202 -9.96 -19.85 28.69
N ALA A 203 -10.60 -18.92 29.41
CA ALA A 203 -11.96 -18.49 29.11
C ALA A 203 -12.11 -17.94 27.70
N VAL A 204 -11.23 -17.03 27.28
CA VAL A 204 -11.29 -16.39 25.96
C VAL A 204 -11.13 -17.39 24.82
N ASN A 205 -10.24 -18.37 24.95
CA ASN A 205 -9.90 -19.29 23.87
C ASN A 205 -10.75 -20.56 23.83
N THR A 206 -11.42 -20.90 24.94
CA THR A 206 -12.26 -22.12 25.04
C THR A 206 -13.74 -21.81 24.84
N ARG A 207 -14.18 -20.59 25.16
CA ARG A 207 -15.57 -20.20 24.99
C ARG A 207 -15.96 -20.17 23.51
N GLY A 208 -17.05 -20.88 23.18
CA GLY A 208 -17.50 -21.07 21.80
C GLY A 208 -16.72 -22.13 21.00
N LEU A 209 -15.65 -22.71 21.56
CA LEU A 209 -14.96 -23.84 20.94
C LEU A 209 -15.87 -25.07 20.85
N ARG A 210 -16.85 -25.18 21.76
CA ARG A 210 -17.86 -26.24 21.77
C ARG A 210 -18.51 -26.47 20.41
N ASP A 211 -19.04 -25.41 19.81
CA ASP A 211 -19.82 -25.52 18.56
C ASP A 211 -18.91 -25.86 17.38
N ILE A 212 -17.69 -25.29 17.38
CA ILE A 212 -16.64 -25.61 16.39
C ILE A 212 -16.22 -27.08 16.50
N LEU A 213 -16.10 -27.61 17.71
CA LEU A 213 -15.74 -29.01 17.94
C LEU A 213 -16.86 -29.97 17.58
N LEU A 214 -18.13 -29.61 17.84
CA LEU A 214 -19.28 -30.47 17.50
C LEU A 214 -19.40 -30.78 16.01
N GLU A 215 -18.86 -29.93 15.12
CA GLU A 215 -18.86 -30.17 13.67
C GLU A 215 -17.96 -31.34 13.26
N ASN A 216 -16.84 -31.57 13.96
CA ASN A 216 -15.79 -32.49 13.51
C ASN A 216 -15.29 -33.48 14.59
N CYS A 217 -15.75 -33.36 15.83
CA CYS A 217 -15.27 -34.13 16.97
C CYS A 217 -16.38 -34.42 17.99
N SER A 218 -16.19 -35.49 18.78
CA SER A 218 -17.08 -35.82 19.89
C SER A 218 -16.74 -34.96 21.12
N LEU A 219 -17.65 -34.06 21.50
CA LEU A 219 -17.52 -33.26 22.72
C LEU A 219 -17.37 -34.13 23.98
N ALA A 220 -18.03 -35.29 24.00
CA ALA A 220 -17.90 -36.27 25.08
C ALA A 220 -16.46 -36.79 25.21
N ALA A 221 -15.79 -37.07 24.08
CA ALA A 221 -14.39 -37.48 24.08
C ALA A 221 -13.48 -36.34 24.57
N THR A 222 -13.71 -35.10 24.12
CA THR A 222 -12.95 -33.93 24.57
C THR A 222 -13.08 -33.73 26.09
N ASN A 223 -14.29 -33.84 26.65
CA ASN A 223 -14.52 -33.70 28.09
C ASN A 223 -13.80 -34.79 28.89
N VAL A 224 -13.85 -36.05 28.44
CA VAL A 224 -13.15 -37.16 29.09
C VAL A 224 -11.64 -36.95 29.05
N ALA A 225 -11.09 -36.52 27.90
CA ALA A 225 -9.66 -36.25 27.76
C ALA A 225 -9.21 -35.14 28.72
N LEU A 226 -9.95 -34.03 28.81
CA LEU A 226 -9.62 -32.92 29.72
C LEU A 226 -9.72 -33.31 31.19
N GLN A 227 -10.71 -34.12 31.57
CA GLN A 227 -10.82 -34.64 32.93
C GLN A 227 -9.64 -35.56 33.28
N GLU A 228 -9.18 -36.38 32.33
CA GLU A 228 -8.00 -37.24 32.51
C GLU A 228 -6.72 -36.42 32.62
N MET A 229 -6.56 -35.37 31.80
CA MET A 229 -5.43 -34.43 31.89
C MET A 229 -5.39 -33.72 33.25
N ARG A 230 -6.56 -33.33 33.77
CA ARG A 230 -6.70 -32.76 35.12
C ARG A 230 -6.25 -33.77 36.19
N ALA A 231 -6.69 -35.03 36.10
CA ALA A 231 -6.32 -36.09 37.04
C ALA A 231 -4.82 -36.40 37.01
N ALA A 232 -4.24 -36.52 35.80
CA ALA A 232 -2.81 -36.76 35.62
C ALA A 232 -1.97 -35.60 36.18
N SER A 233 -2.36 -34.35 35.90
CA SER A 233 -1.64 -33.16 36.39
C SER A 233 -1.72 -33.03 37.91
N ALA A 234 -2.89 -33.30 38.51
CA ALA A 234 -3.06 -33.27 39.96
C ALA A 234 -2.25 -34.36 40.68
N GLN A 235 -2.13 -35.55 40.08
CA GLN A 235 -1.34 -36.64 40.62
C GLN A 235 0.15 -36.30 40.70
N LEU A 236 0.68 -35.58 39.70
CA LEU A 236 2.08 -35.12 39.69
C LEU A 236 2.39 -34.06 40.75
N LEU A 237 1.38 -33.36 41.25
CA LEU A 237 1.52 -32.26 42.21
C LEU A 237 1.09 -32.65 43.64
N ARG A 238 1.01 -33.96 43.95
CA ARG A 238 0.56 -34.45 45.26
C ARG A 238 1.36 -33.90 46.44
N ASP A 239 2.66 -33.68 46.24
CA ASP A 239 3.58 -33.15 47.26
C ASP A 239 3.40 -31.63 47.49
N ARG A 240 2.60 -30.94 46.66
CA ARG A 240 2.39 -29.48 46.70
C ARG A 240 0.89 -29.15 46.65
N PRO A 241 0.18 -29.14 47.80
CA PRO A 241 -1.27 -29.03 47.83
C PRO A 241 -1.79 -27.70 47.25
N GLU A 242 -1.10 -26.58 47.48
CA GLU A 242 -1.51 -25.27 46.96
C GLU A 242 -1.42 -25.19 45.43
N ALA A 243 -0.27 -25.59 44.87
CA ALA A 243 -0.06 -25.68 43.42
C ALA A 243 -1.02 -26.66 42.74
N ARG A 244 -1.30 -27.79 43.41
CA ARG A 244 -2.28 -28.79 42.96
C ARG A 244 -3.68 -28.17 42.86
N GLN A 245 -4.12 -27.44 43.88
CA GLN A 245 -5.43 -26.79 43.89
C GLN A 245 -5.54 -25.77 42.76
N LEU A 246 -4.54 -24.89 42.59
CA LEU A 246 -4.52 -23.90 41.50
C LEU A 246 -4.60 -24.54 40.11
N THR A 247 -3.93 -25.67 39.93
CA THR A 247 -3.96 -26.43 38.67
C THR A 247 -5.34 -27.02 38.42
N ILE A 248 -5.96 -27.60 39.44
CA ILE A 248 -7.32 -28.13 39.37
C ILE A 248 -8.31 -27.02 39.02
N ASP A 249 -8.19 -25.85 39.65
CA ASP A 249 -9.05 -24.71 39.40
C ASP A 249 -8.93 -24.21 37.95
N CYS A 250 -7.72 -24.16 37.40
CA CYS A 250 -7.51 -23.82 35.98
C CYS A 250 -8.22 -24.80 35.03
N PHE A 251 -8.09 -26.12 35.27
CA PHE A 251 -8.80 -27.13 34.47
C PHE A 251 -10.32 -27.07 34.66
N ASN A 252 -10.80 -26.72 35.86
CA ASN A 252 -12.22 -26.54 36.11
C ASN A 252 -12.80 -25.37 35.31
N VAL A 253 -12.09 -24.24 35.23
CA VAL A 253 -12.49 -23.11 34.37
C VAL A 253 -12.52 -23.53 32.91
N LEU A 254 -11.51 -24.27 32.44
CA LEU A 254 -11.46 -24.78 31.06
C LEU A 254 -12.67 -25.68 30.74
N LEU A 255 -13.00 -26.63 31.63
CA LEU A 255 -14.16 -27.50 31.48
C LEU A 255 -15.49 -26.72 31.52
N GLN A 256 -15.58 -25.72 32.39
CA GLN A 256 -16.76 -24.87 32.50
C GLN A 256 -16.98 -24.03 31.23
N GLU A 257 -15.94 -23.36 30.72
CA GLU A 257 -16.04 -22.49 29.54
C GLU A 257 -16.24 -23.29 28.25
N LEU A 258 -15.68 -24.50 28.16
CA LEU A 258 -15.98 -25.43 27.06
C LEU A 258 -17.45 -25.90 27.07
N ALA A 259 -18.10 -25.95 28.22
CA ALA A 259 -19.51 -26.33 28.29
C ALA A 259 -20.43 -25.22 27.77
N ILE A 260 -19.99 -23.96 27.77
CA ILE A 260 -20.78 -22.79 27.38
C ILE A 260 -20.86 -22.72 25.83
N PRO A 261 -22.07 -22.58 25.25
CA PRO A 261 -22.23 -22.41 23.80
C PRO A 261 -21.66 -21.07 23.32
N THR A 262 -21.41 -20.95 22.01
CA THR A 262 -20.83 -19.72 21.45
C THR A 262 -21.74 -18.51 21.73
N PRO A 263 -21.23 -17.47 22.40
CA PRO A 263 -22.03 -16.28 22.66
C PRO A 263 -22.37 -15.54 21.35
N SER A 264 -23.57 -14.97 21.30
CA SER A 264 -24.00 -14.16 20.14
C SER A 264 -23.06 -12.99 19.90
N THR A 265 -22.77 -12.69 18.63
CA THR A 265 -21.95 -11.54 18.25
C THR A 265 -22.57 -10.23 18.70
N LYS A 266 -21.76 -9.30 19.22
CA LYS A 266 -22.20 -7.93 19.50
C LYS A 266 -22.41 -7.20 18.17
N GLN A 267 -23.64 -6.80 17.89
CA GLN A 267 -23.97 -6.06 16.68
C GLN A 267 -23.98 -4.56 16.95
N ARG A 268 -23.34 -3.80 16.06
CA ARG A 268 -23.45 -2.35 15.97
C ARG A 268 -24.37 -2.03 14.80
N GLN A 269 -25.56 -1.51 15.12
CA GLN A 269 -26.53 -1.15 14.11
C GLN A 269 -26.02 0.00 13.24
N GLY A 270 -26.20 -0.13 11.93
CA GLY A 270 -25.88 0.92 10.98
C GLY A 270 -27.02 1.93 10.84
N SER A 271 -26.75 3.00 10.10
CA SER A 271 -27.77 3.93 9.60
C SER A 271 -27.58 4.12 8.09
N SER A 272 -28.37 4.97 7.46
CA SER A 272 -28.16 5.31 6.04
C SER A 272 -26.78 5.93 5.77
N VAL A 273 -26.14 6.48 6.80
CA VAL A 273 -24.87 7.21 6.73
C VAL A 273 -23.71 6.44 7.40
N GLN A 274 -24.03 5.58 8.36
CA GLN A 274 -23.06 4.77 9.11
C GLN A 274 -23.18 3.30 8.74
N GLN A 275 -22.07 2.61 8.47
CA GLN A 275 -22.11 1.18 8.23
C GLN A 275 -22.43 0.40 9.52
N GLY A 276 -23.21 -0.67 9.40
CA GLY A 276 -23.39 -1.64 10.49
C GLY A 276 -22.20 -2.60 10.57
N LEU A 277 -21.81 -2.98 11.78
CA LEU A 277 -20.66 -3.86 12.03
C LEU A 277 -21.01 -4.91 13.09
N GLN A 278 -20.21 -5.98 13.16
CA GLN A 278 -20.36 -7.03 14.18
C GLN A 278 -19.01 -7.39 14.80
N LEU A 279 -19.01 -7.69 16.09
CA LEU A 279 -17.86 -8.13 16.86
C LEU A 279 -18.15 -9.49 17.51
N PRO A 280 -17.31 -10.51 17.32
CA PRO A 280 -17.41 -11.74 18.11
C PRO A 280 -17.35 -11.43 19.61
N ALA A 281 -18.31 -11.92 20.38
CA ALA A 281 -18.36 -11.61 21.81
C ALA A 281 -17.11 -12.07 22.56
N ILE A 282 -16.45 -13.15 22.11
CA ILE A 282 -15.17 -13.62 22.63
C ILE A 282 -14.04 -12.57 22.51
N TYR A 283 -14.03 -11.76 21.45
CA TYR A 283 -13.05 -10.68 21.29
C TYR A 283 -13.29 -9.57 22.32
N ALA A 284 -14.56 -9.30 22.64
CA ALA A 284 -14.92 -8.33 23.67
C ALA A 284 -14.65 -8.85 25.09
N LEU A 285 -14.71 -10.17 25.31
CA LEU A 285 -14.36 -10.80 26.59
C LEU A 285 -12.85 -10.72 26.86
N ALA A 286 -12.02 -10.88 25.82
CA ALA A 286 -10.56 -10.76 25.93
C ALA A 286 -10.10 -9.36 26.36
N ALA A 287 -10.85 -8.35 25.93
CA ALA A 287 -10.52 -6.95 26.13
C ALA A 287 -11.22 -6.36 27.36
N GLU A 288 -11.28 -7.11 28.48
CA GLU A 288 -12.09 -6.82 29.68
C GLU A 288 -12.49 -5.34 29.78
N GLY A 289 -13.79 -5.09 29.61
CA GLY A 289 -14.30 -3.76 29.31
C GLY A 289 -13.94 -2.74 30.39
N ARG A 290 -13.74 -1.48 29.97
CA ARG A 290 -13.62 -0.35 30.90
C ARG A 290 -14.81 -0.34 31.86
N GLN A 291 -14.55 0.00 33.12
CA GLN A 291 -15.61 0.13 34.10
C GLN A 291 -16.65 1.16 33.63
N LEU A 292 -17.91 0.75 33.68
CA LEU A 292 -19.04 1.62 33.36
C LEU A 292 -19.53 2.31 34.63
N PHE A 293 -19.66 3.63 34.57
CA PHE A 293 -20.15 4.44 35.67
C PHE A 293 -21.62 4.77 35.44
N GLU A 294 -22.49 4.18 36.25
CA GLU A 294 -23.94 4.37 36.20
C GLU A 294 -24.43 5.10 37.44
N MET A 295 -25.15 6.18 37.26
CA MET A 295 -25.77 6.91 38.36
C MET A 295 -27.04 6.20 38.82
N ARG A 296 -27.03 5.65 40.04
CA ARG A 296 -28.22 5.00 40.64
C ARG A 296 -28.62 5.70 41.94
N PRO A 297 -29.93 5.76 42.27
CA PRO A 297 -30.41 6.54 43.41
C PRO A 297 -29.90 6.05 44.77
N GLY A 298 -29.60 4.76 44.90
CA GLY A 298 -29.15 4.11 46.16
C GLY A 298 -27.63 4.07 46.40
N LEU A 299 -26.81 4.70 45.55
CA LEU A 299 -25.36 4.72 45.73
C LEU A 299 -24.92 5.60 46.91
N SER A 300 -23.80 5.24 47.52
CA SER A 300 -23.16 6.05 48.56
C SER A 300 -22.70 7.40 48.03
N GLY A 301 -22.53 8.39 48.92
CA GLY A 301 -22.05 9.71 48.54
C GLY A 301 -20.66 9.66 47.87
N ALA A 302 -19.81 8.73 48.28
CA ALA A 302 -18.47 8.53 47.70
C ALA A 302 -18.55 7.99 46.26
N GLU A 303 -19.38 6.96 46.02
CA GLU A 303 -19.60 6.39 44.68
C GLU A 303 -20.19 7.43 43.72
N LYS A 304 -21.19 8.20 44.19
CA LYS A 304 -21.78 9.31 43.41
C LYS A 304 -20.73 10.36 43.07
N GLY A 305 -19.85 10.70 44.02
CA GLY A 305 -18.73 11.60 43.78
C GLY A 305 -17.76 11.10 42.71
N GLU A 306 -17.45 9.80 42.70
CA GLU A 306 -16.56 9.20 41.70
C GLU A 306 -17.19 9.15 40.30
N ILE A 307 -18.49 8.88 40.20
CA ILE A 307 -19.23 8.94 38.93
C ILE A 307 -19.19 10.37 38.35
N ILE A 308 -19.33 11.40 39.19
CA ILE A 308 -19.21 12.80 38.76
C ILE A 308 -17.79 13.09 38.26
N ARG A 309 -16.76 12.59 38.93
CA ARG A 309 -15.36 12.70 38.45
C ARG A 309 -15.14 11.96 37.14
N ALA A 310 -15.75 10.79 36.95
CA ALA A 310 -15.78 10.08 35.67
C ALA A 310 -16.38 10.94 34.56
N ALA A 311 -17.49 11.64 34.82
CA ALA A 311 -18.08 12.56 33.85
C ALA A 311 -17.14 13.73 33.50
N TYR A 312 -16.41 14.29 34.47
CA TYR A 312 -15.40 15.32 34.18
C TYR A 312 -14.24 14.79 33.33
N ARG A 313 -13.72 13.60 33.63
CA ARG A 313 -12.66 12.97 32.81
C ARG A 313 -13.10 12.70 31.38
N GLN A 314 -14.35 12.28 31.19
CA GLN A 314 -14.88 12.06 29.84
C GLN A 314 -15.05 13.37 29.06
N VAL A 315 -15.68 14.38 29.65
CA VAL A 315 -16.06 15.63 28.93
C VAL A 315 -14.88 16.58 28.78
N PHE A 316 -13.97 16.64 29.75
CA PHE A 316 -12.81 17.54 29.75
C PHE A 316 -11.48 16.83 29.48
N GLU A 317 -11.53 15.54 29.14
CA GLU A 317 -10.39 14.64 28.94
C GLU A 317 -9.48 14.42 30.17
N ARG A 318 -9.81 15.04 31.31
CA ARG A 318 -9.04 15.01 32.55
C ARG A 318 -9.87 15.41 33.76
N ASP A 319 -9.42 15.03 34.95
CA ASP A 319 -10.01 15.52 36.20
C ASP A 319 -9.55 16.96 36.51
N ILE A 320 -10.37 17.92 36.08
CA ILE A 320 -10.16 19.36 36.30
C ILE A 320 -10.39 19.80 37.76
N VAL A 321 -11.13 19.01 38.55
CA VAL A 321 -11.34 19.30 39.97
C VAL A 321 -10.04 19.05 40.71
N LYS A 322 -9.41 17.89 40.48
CA LYS A 322 -8.11 17.56 41.08
C LYS A 322 -6.97 18.43 40.55
N GLY A 323 -6.96 18.74 39.26
CA GLY A 323 -5.86 19.48 38.62
C GLY A 323 -5.87 20.98 38.87
N TYR A 324 -7.05 21.61 38.92
CA TYR A 324 -7.19 23.08 38.95
C TYR A 324 -8.18 23.58 40.00
N SER A 325 -8.75 22.71 40.83
CA SER A 325 -9.82 23.05 41.79
C SER A 325 -11.03 23.70 41.12
N GLN A 326 -11.28 23.36 39.85
CA GLN A 326 -12.42 23.85 39.09
C GLN A 326 -13.52 22.81 39.06
N SER A 327 -14.71 23.18 39.54
CA SER A 327 -15.91 22.34 39.51
C SER A 327 -16.96 22.97 38.60
N PRO A 328 -17.01 22.63 37.30
CA PRO A 328 -18.02 23.17 36.40
C PRO A 328 -19.42 22.75 36.82
N CYS A 329 -20.36 23.71 36.76
CA CYS A 329 -21.77 23.47 37.06
C CYS A 329 -22.03 22.75 38.41
N PRO A 330 -21.56 23.29 39.55
CA PRO A 330 -21.66 22.63 40.86
C PRO A 330 -23.11 22.39 41.30
N ASP A 331 -24.02 23.29 40.93
CA ASP A 331 -25.45 23.14 41.18
C ASP A 331 -26.00 21.90 40.47
N LYS A 332 -25.59 21.66 39.22
CA LYS A 332 -26.00 20.50 38.43
C LYS A 332 -25.40 19.20 38.96
N ALA A 333 -24.16 19.24 39.45
CA ALA A 333 -23.53 18.11 40.14
C ALA A 333 -24.32 17.72 41.42
N SER A 334 -24.82 18.72 42.15
CA SER A 334 -25.69 18.47 43.32
C SER A 334 -27.05 17.91 42.90
N GLN A 335 -27.66 18.45 41.84
CA GLN A 335 -28.94 17.97 41.31
C GLN A 335 -28.87 16.51 40.83
N VAL A 336 -27.79 16.10 40.15
CA VAL A 336 -27.62 14.70 39.72
C VAL A 336 -27.38 13.76 40.92
N THR A 337 -26.64 14.22 41.93
CA THR A 337 -26.43 13.47 43.19
C THR A 337 -27.74 13.18 43.91
N GLN A 338 -28.66 14.15 43.88
CA GLN A 338 -30.00 14.07 44.45
C GLN A 338 -31.02 13.37 43.53
N GLY A 339 -30.65 13.00 42.29
CA GLY A 339 -31.54 12.38 41.32
C GLY A 339 -32.60 13.33 40.72
N GLN A 340 -32.41 14.65 40.83
CA GLN A 340 -33.31 15.65 40.24
C GLN A 340 -33.12 15.81 38.73
N ILE A 341 -31.91 15.57 38.24
CA ILE A 341 -31.58 15.51 36.82
C ILE A 341 -30.87 14.19 36.53
N SER A 342 -31.02 13.68 35.31
CA SER A 342 -30.32 12.46 34.89
C SER A 342 -28.87 12.75 34.51
N MET A 343 -28.06 11.70 34.38
CA MET A 343 -26.67 11.82 33.95
C MET A 343 -26.58 12.46 32.56
N ARG A 344 -27.51 12.14 31.65
CA ARG A 344 -27.61 12.78 30.33
C ARG A 344 -27.76 14.30 30.41
N GLU A 345 -28.63 14.80 31.29
CA GLU A 345 -28.84 16.23 31.50
C GLU A 345 -27.63 16.91 32.13
N PHE A 346 -26.93 16.20 33.03
CA PHE A 346 -25.67 16.68 33.59
C PHE A 346 -24.60 16.83 32.50
N ILE A 347 -24.41 15.82 31.64
CA ILE A 347 -23.48 15.88 30.49
C ILE A 347 -23.84 17.03 29.54
N ARG A 348 -25.13 17.25 29.26
CA ARG A 348 -25.60 18.39 28.46
C ARG A 348 -25.23 19.72 29.09
N ALA A 349 -25.41 19.86 30.41
CA ALA A 349 -25.02 21.07 31.13
C ALA A 349 -23.50 21.32 31.08
N LEU A 350 -22.68 20.26 31.23
CA LEU A 350 -21.23 20.36 31.10
C LEU A 350 -20.80 20.84 29.71
N GLY A 351 -21.42 20.33 28.65
CA GLY A 351 -21.12 20.76 27.27
C GLY A 351 -21.50 22.20 26.94
N ARG A 352 -22.47 22.77 27.68
CA ARG A 352 -22.89 24.18 27.56
C ARG A 352 -22.15 25.12 28.52
N SER A 353 -21.26 24.59 29.36
CA SER A 353 -20.52 25.37 30.35
C SER A 353 -19.52 26.34 29.70
N LYS A 354 -19.18 27.41 30.43
CA LYS A 354 -18.15 28.37 29.98
C LYS A 354 -16.78 27.70 29.91
N GLU A 355 -16.51 26.77 30.82
CA GLU A 355 -15.25 26.03 30.92
C GLU A 355 -15.05 25.16 29.68
N TYR A 356 -16.10 24.47 29.23
CA TYR A 356 -16.03 23.65 28.01
C TYR A 356 -15.80 24.51 26.76
N ARG A 357 -16.50 25.65 26.64
CA ARG A 357 -16.31 26.59 25.53
C ARG A 357 -14.87 27.12 25.46
N GLN A 358 -14.34 27.60 26.58
CA GLN A 358 -12.98 28.15 26.63
C GLN A 358 -11.93 27.10 26.23
N GLN A 359 -12.10 25.85 26.64
CA GLN A 359 -11.12 24.80 26.40
C GLN A 359 -11.24 24.16 25.02
N PHE A 360 -12.44 23.96 24.48
CA PHE A 360 -12.66 23.11 23.29
C PHE A 360 -13.38 23.80 22.12
N HIS A 361 -13.72 25.08 22.26
CA HIS A 361 -14.35 25.87 21.19
C HIS A 361 -13.51 27.09 20.79
N ASP A 362 -13.18 27.97 21.73
CA ASP A 362 -12.63 29.30 21.40
C ASP A 362 -11.23 29.25 20.75
N GLY A 363 -10.43 28.23 21.07
CA GLY A 363 -9.11 28.01 20.48
C GLY A 363 -9.11 27.21 19.17
N PHE A 364 -10.26 26.78 18.66
CA PHE A 364 -10.37 25.81 17.57
C PHE A 364 -11.25 26.29 16.40
N VAL A 365 -10.96 25.76 15.21
CA VAL A 365 -11.84 25.93 14.04
C VAL A 365 -13.10 25.09 14.23
N ASN A 366 -14.26 25.56 13.77
CA ASN A 366 -15.54 24.83 13.83
C ASN A 366 -15.42 23.35 13.39
N SER A 367 -14.65 23.06 12.35
CA SER A 367 -14.39 21.68 11.91
C SER A 367 -13.77 20.82 13.01
N ARG A 368 -12.80 21.36 13.76
CA ARG A 368 -12.14 20.66 14.86
C ARG A 368 -13.04 20.55 16.09
N VAL A 369 -13.85 21.58 16.37
CA VAL A 369 -14.85 21.54 17.46
C VAL A 369 -15.82 20.38 17.28
N VAL A 370 -16.30 20.14 16.05
CA VAL A 370 -17.18 18.99 15.77
C VAL A 370 -16.47 17.67 16.11
N GLU A 371 -15.21 17.49 15.69
CA GLU A 371 -14.45 16.25 15.95
C GLU A 371 -14.27 15.98 17.45
N LEU A 372 -13.96 17.02 18.24
CA LEU A 372 -13.83 16.92 19.69
C LEU A 372 -15.18 16.68 20.38
N ALA A 373 -16.26 17.29 19.90
CA ALA A 373 -17.59 17.04 20.45
C ALA A 373 -18.01 15.56 20.29
N TYR A 374 -17.69 14.93 19.16
CA TYR A 374 -17.93 13.50 18.94
C TYR A 374 -17.14 12.62 19.92
N ARG A 375 -15.90 12.99 20.25
CA ARG A 375 -15.10 12.33 21.29
C ARG A 375 -15.76 12.43 22.66
N HIS A 376 -16.13 13.63 23.08
CA HIS A 376 -16.61 13.89 24.44
C HIS A 376 -18.01 13.34 24.70
N PHE A 377 -18.95 13.56 23.76
CA PHE A 377 -20.36 13.22 23.99
C PHE A 377 -20.77 11.86 23.44
N LEU A 378 -20.12 11.37 22.37
CA LEU A 378 -20.44 10.08 21.76
C LEU A 378 -19.35 9.03 21.96
N GLY A 379 -18.19 9.41 22.51
CA GLY A 379 -17.10 8.46 22.77
C GLY A 379 -16.46 7.86 21.52
N ARG A 380 -16.69 8.43 20.33
CA ARG A 380 -16.16 7.90 19.05
C ARG A 380 -15.75 9.00 18.08
N GLY A 381 -15.05 8.62 17.01
CA GLY A 381 -14.83 9.50 15.87
C GLY A 381 -16.03 9.59 14.93
N ILE A 382 -15.97 10.54 14.00
CA ILE A 382 -16.98 10.69 12.94
C ILE A 382 -16.79 9.58 11.91
N SER A 383 -17.89 8.96 11.48
CA SER A 383 -17.87 7.81 10.58
C SER A 383 -17.77 8.16 9.10
N SER A 384 -18.37 9.28 8.69
CA SER A 384 -18.50 9.65 7.28
C SER A 384 -18.50 11.16 7.06
N LEU A 385 -18.35 11.55 5.79
CA LEU A 385 -18.37 12.96 5.40
C LEU A 385 -19.77 13.58 5.55
N GLU A 386 -20.82 12.80 5.31
CA GLU A 386 -22.22 13.22 5.43
C GLU A 386 -22.56 13.53 6.89
N GLU A 387 -22.13 12.67 7.81
CA GLU A 387 -22.27 12.90 9.26
C GLU A 387 -21.55 14.18 9.69
N PHE A 388 -20.31 14.38 9.23
CA PHE A 388 -19.57 15.62 9.50
C PHE A 388 -20.32 16.86 8.98
N ARG A 389 -20.82 16.84 7.74
CA ARG A 389 -21.52 17.98 7.13
C ARG A 389 -22.77 18.37 7.90
N LYS A 390 -23.56 17.39 8.36
CA LYS A 390 -24.77 17.65 9.15
C LYS A 390 -24.41 18.35 10.47
N SER A 391 -23.45 17.81 11.21
CA SER A 391 -23.02 18.37 12.50
C SER A 391 -22.33 19.73 12.34
N PHE A 392 -21.56 19.92 11.26
CA PHE A 392 -20.95 21.20 10.92
C PHE A 392 -21.98 22.28 10.58
N ALA A 393 -23.05 21.94 9.85
CA ALA A 393 -24.14 22.86 9.57
C ALA A 393 -24.83 23.30 10.86
N ILE A 394 -25.16 22.35 11.74
CA ILE A 394 -25.77 22.66 13.05
C ILE A 394 -24.88 23.60 13.87
N LEU A 395 -23.58 23.32 13.96
CA LEU A 395 -22.64 24.18 14.69
C LEU A 395 -22.56 25.58 14.08
N SER A 396 -22.60 25.68 12.76
CA SER A 396 -22.51 26.97 12.05
C SER A 396 -23.78 27.81 12.22
N ASP A 397 -24.95 27.17 12.26
CA ASP A 397 -26.25 27.84 12.33
C ASP A 397 -26.70 28.13 13.78
N GLN A 398 -26.47 27.19 14.70
CA GLN A 398 -26.99 27.21 16.08
C GLN A 398 -25.90 27.37 17.15
N GLY A 399 -24.63 27.38 16.75
CA GLY A 399 -23.50 27.45 17.67
C GLY A 399 -23.28 26.18 18.50
N LEU A 400 -22.37 26.28 19.47
CA LEU A 400 -21.94 25.15 20.30
C LEU A 400 -23.10 24.47 21.06
N ASN A 401 -24.02 25.26 21.61
CA ASN A 401 -25.11 24.73 22.43
C ASN A 401 -26.07 23.87 21.58
N GLY A 402 -26.38 24.31 20.36
CA GLY A 402 -27.20 23.54 19.42
C GLY A 402 -26.53 22.22 19.01
N LEU A 403 -25.20 22.23 18.80
CA LEU A 403 -24.46 21.00 18.51
C LEU A 403 -24.54 20.01 19.69
N VAL A 404 -24.27 20.45 20.92
CA VAL A 404 -24.35 19.59 22.12
C VAL A 404 -25.75 18.99 22.26
N ASP A 405 -26.79 19.79 22.04
CA ASP A 405 -28.18 19.33 22.15
C ASP A 405 -28.51 18.23 21.16
N VAL A 406 -28.11 18.40 19.89
CA VAL A 406 -28.37 17.39 18.86
C VAL A 406 -27.59 16.09 19.14
N LEU A 407 -26.36 16.18 19.62
CA LEU A 407 -25.55 14.99 19.92
C LEU A 407 -26.12 14.21 21.12
N VAL A 408 -26.44 14.90 22.22
CA VAL A 408 -26.95 14.27 23.45
C VAL A 408 -28.39 13.78 23.28
N ASN A 409 -29.20 14.42 22.44
CA ASN A 409 -30.57 13.97 22.11
C ASN A 409 -30.64 12.95 20.96
N SER A 410 -29.49 12.49 20.46
CA SER A 410 -29.46 11.50 19.39
C SER A 410 -29.95 10.13 19.88
N ALA A 411 -30.60 9.39 18.98
CA ALA A 411 -31.00 8.00 19.26
C ALA A 411 -29.79 7.11 19.58
N GLU A 412 -28.63 7.40 18.98
CA GLU A 412 -27.38 6.70 19.27
C GLU A 412 -26.92 6.91 20.72
N TYR A 413 -26.98 8.14 21.22
CA TYR A 413 -26.65 8.42 22.62
C TYR A 413 -27.57 7.64 23.57
N ALA A 414 -28.88 7.69 23.31
CA ALA A 414 -29.87 6.97 24.13
C ALA A 414 -29.68 5.45 24.11
N GLN A 415 -29.34 4.86 22.94
CA GLN A 415 -29.10 3.43 22.83
C GLN A 415 -27.80 2.98 23.52
N THR A 416 -26.77 3.82 23.50
CA THR A 416 -25.42 3.46 23.98
C THR A 416 -25.26 3.74 25.47
N PHE A 417 -25.72 4.90 25.95
CA PHE A 417 -25.49 5.37 27.32
C PHE A 417 -26.78 5.46 28.13
N GLY A 418 -27.94 5.58 27.47
CA GLY A 418 -29.21 5.82 28.14
C GLY A 418 -29.23 7.17 28.87
N GLU A 419 -29.86 7.20 30.04
CA GLU A 419 -29.96 8.42 30.86
C GLU A 419 -29.07 8.41 32.11
N GLU A 420 -28.60 7.23 32.52
CA GLU A 420 -27.88 7.03 33.79
C GLU A 420 -26.37 6.78 33.62
N THR A 421 -25.93 6.32 32.45
CA THR A 421 -24.52 5.96 32.23
C THR A 421 -23.72 7.18 31.80
N VAL A 422 -22.55 7.37 32.41
CA VAL A 422 -21.56 8.34 31.94
C VAL A 422 -21.05 7.90 30.57
N PRO A 423 -20.95 8.80 29.57
CA PRO A 423 -20.35 8.45 28.28
C PRO A 423 -18.91 7.93 28.46
N PHE A 424 -18.52 6.98 27.63
CA PHE A 424 -17.18 6.39 27.67
C PHE A 424 -16.62 6.28 26.26
N LEU A 425 -15.28 6.25 26.13
CA LEU A 425 -14.65 6.03 24.83
C LEU A 425 -14.93 4.61 24.35
N ARG A 426 -15.48 4.53 23.14
CA ARG A 426 -15.82 3.29 22.45
C ARG A 426 -14.65 2.85 21.58
N ASP A 427 -13.63 2.30 22.24
CA ASP A 427 -12.41 1.82 21.60
C ASP A 427 -12.48 0.32 21.26
N LEU A 428 -11.34 -0.27 20.95
CA LEU A 428 -11.19 -1.71 20.72
C LEU A 428 -11.68 -2.52 21.92
N GLY A 429 -12.45 -3.58 21.64
CA GLY A 429 -13.00 -4.47 22.67
C GLY A 429 -14.43 -4.12 23.09
N THR A 430 -14.80 -2.84 23.13
CA THR A 430 -16.17 -2.44 23.51
C THR A 430 -17.16 -2.64 22.36
N GLU A 431 -16.79 -2.19 21.15
CA GLU A 431 -17.60 -2.28 19.94
C GLU A 431 -16.77 -2.62 18.70
N ALA A 432 -17.45 -2.98 17.61
CA ALA A 432 -16.81 -3.17 16.32
C ALA A 432 -16.35 -1.82 15.73
N GLN A 433 -15.08 -1.76 15.33
CA GLN A 433 -14.43 -0.56 14.83
C GLN A 433 -14.43 -0.51 13.29
N GLU A 434 -14.72 0.67 12.75
CA GLU A 434 -14.66 0.91 11.30
C GLU A 434 -13.22 1.11 10.78
N SER A 435 -12.97 0.66 9.56
CA SER A 435 -11.65 0.78 8.91
C SER A 435 -11.41 2.18 8.30
N ALA A 436 -12.46 2.88 7.87
CA ALA A 436 -12.35 4.14 7.13
C ALA A 436 -11.62 5.24 7.93
N GLY A 437 -11.95 5.39 9.21
CA GLY A 437 -11.36 6.37 10.11
C GLY A 437 -10.25 5.82 11.00
N TRP A 438 -9.66 4.65 10.67
CA TRP A 438 -8.89 3.85 11.63
C TRP A 438 -7.86 4.70 12.42
N GLY A 439 -6.80 5.18 11.77
CA GLY A 439 -5.76 5.97 12.45
C GLY A 439 -6.25 7.26 13.11
N SER A 440 -7.26 7.93 12.52
CA SER A 440 -7.82 9.17 13.07
C SER A 440 -8.59 8.92 14.37
N ASN A 441 -9.34 7.82 14.50
CA ASN A 441 -10.01 7.44 15.75
C ASN A 441 -9.01 7.23 16.89
N ARG A 442 -7.87 6.58 16.60
CA ARG A 442 -6.83 6.30 17.61
C ARG A 442 -6.14 7.57 18.06
N LYS A 443 -5.84 8.46 17.11
CA LYS A 443 -5.25 9.77 17.45
C LYS A 443 -6.24 10.61 18.26
N LEU A 444 -7.53 10.53 17.96
CA LEU A 444 -8.59 11.23 18.70
C LEU A 444 -8.70 10.75 20.14
N PHE A 445 -8.41 9.46 20.41
CA PHE A 445 -8.55 8.91 21.76
C PHE A 445 -7.42 9.24 22.73
N ASN A 446 -6.34 9.84 22.25
CA ASN A 446 -5.20 10.22 23.06
C ASN A 446 -5.39 11.60 23.71
N PHE A 447 -4.73 11.81 24.86
CA PHE A 447 -4.61 13.13 25.51
C PHE A 447 -3.99 14.19 24.59
N SER A 448 -3.27 13.77 23.54
CA SER A 448 -2.66 14.67 22.58
C SER A 448 -3.64 15.28 21.58
N ALA A 449 -4.88 14.76 21.50
CA ALA A 449 -5.85 15.16 20.49
C ALA A 449 -6.17 16.67 20.52
N PRO A 450 -6.38 17.33 21.68
CA PRO A 450 -6.62 18.77 21.71
C PRO A 450 -5.47 19.62 21.15
N PHE A 451 -4.23 19.12 21.12
CA PHE A 451 -3.10 19.90 20.56
C PHE A 451 -3.05 19.88 19.02
N ASP A 452 -3.88 19.06 18.38
CA ASP A 452 -4.03 19.09 16.93
C ASP A 452 -5.03 20.17 16.52
N GLY A 453 -4.51 21.32 16.04
CA GLY A 453 -5.37 22.40 15.52
C GLY A 453 -6.01 22.09 14.17
N ALA A 454 -5.42 21.20 13.37
CA ALA A 454 -5.93 20.85 12.04
C ALA A 454 -7.01 19.75 12.11
N PRO A 455 -8.11 19.88 11.36
CA PRO A 455 -9.17 18.87 11.35
C PRO A 455 -8.72 17.58 10.65
N GLN A 456 -9.09 16.45 11.22
CA GLN A 456 -8.62 15.11 10.84
C GLN A 456 -9.63 14.33 9.98
N TYR A 457 -10.93 14.47 10.21
CA TYR A 457 -11.94 13.62 9.58
C TYR A 457 -12.43 14.19 8.25
N VAL A 458 -12.75 15.48 8.21
CA VAL A 458 -13.22 16.13 6.97
C VAL A 458 -12.15 16.08 5.88
N THR A 459 -10.88 16.30 6.25
CA THR A 459 -9.75 16.27 5.33
C THR A 459 -9.51 14.84 4.83
N LEU A 460 -9.57 13.85 5.71
CA LEU A 460 -9.41 12.43 5.36
C LEU A 460 -10.53 11.95 4.41
N TYR A 461 -11.79 12.12 4.81
CA TYR A 461 -12.93 11.63 4.04
C TYR A 461 -13.12 12.38 2.72
N ALA A 462 -12.78 13.67 2.67
CA ALA A 462 -12.68 14.39 1.40
C ALA A 462 -11.59 13.80 0.52
N SER A 463 -10.41 13.51 1.08
CA SER A 463 -9.28 12.98 0.32
C SER A 463 -9.56 11.59 -0.27
N TYR A 464 -10.29 10.72 0.43
CA TYR A 464 -10.73 9.42 -0.13
C TYR A 464 -11.59 9.55 -1.40
N ARG A 465 -12.27 10.68 -1.59
CA ARG A 465 -13.11 10.95 -2.77
C ARG A 465 -12.37 11.75 -3.84
N GLN A 466 -11.13 12.14 -3.60
CA GLN A 466 -10.29 12.93 -4.51
C GLN A 466 -9.13 12.07 -5.04
N PRO A 467 -8.55 12.42 -6.21
CA PRO A 467 -7.28 11.84 -6.65
C PRO A 467 -6.15 12.15 -5.65
N PHE A 468 -4.98 11.52 -5.84
CA PHE A 468 -3.80 11.81 -5.01
C PHE A 468 -3.54 13.32 -4.91
N ALA A 469 -3.26 13.76 -3.68
CA ALA A 469 -2.87 15.14 -3.41
C ALA A 469 -1.55 15.48 -4.11
N ASP A 470 -1.25 16.78 -4.27
CA ASP A 470 0.08 17.22 -4.64
C ASP A 470 0.96 17.29 -3.38
N GLN A 471 1.73 16.23 -3.14
CA GLN A 471 2.70 16.17 -2.05
C GLN A 471 3.86 15.24 -2.42
N HIS A 472 4.93 15.29 -1.63
CA HIS A 472 6.02 14.33 -1.71
C HIS A 472 5.54 12.87 -1.53
N VAL A 473 6.22 11.92 -2.17
CA VAL A 473 5.86 10.49 -2.20
C VAL A 473 5.76 9.87 -0.81
N TYR A 474 6.66 10.24 0.11
CA TYR A 474 6.59 9.79 1.51
C TYR A 474 5.77 10.70 2.44
N GLY A 475 4.95 11.60 1.88
CA GLY A 475 4.10 12.54 2.62
C GLY A 475 4.60 13.97 2.63
N GLY A 476 3.66 14.93 2.70
CA GLY A 476 3.92 16.37 2.59
C GLY A 476 4.88 16.94 3.65
N GLY A 477 5.12 16.23 4.76
CA GLY A 477 6.16 16.58 5.74
C GLY A 477 7.60 16.53 5.21
N ASN A 478 7.82 15.98 4.00
CA ASN A 478 9.14 15.86 3.36
C ASN A 478 9.41 16.93 2.30
N ASP A 479 8.42 17.77 1.97
CA ASP A 479 8.66 18.93 1.12
C ASP A 479 9.15 20.11 1.98
N PRO A 480 10.30 20.73 1.66
CA PRO A 480 10.71 21.95 2.33
C PRO A 480 9.83 23.13 1.90
N VAL A 481 9.64 24.08 2.80
CA VAL A 481 8.97 25.36 2.51
C VAL A 481 9.81 26.14 1.50
N ALA A 482 9.18 26.70 0.47
CA ALA A 482 9.85 27.45 -0.60
C ALA A 482 10.35 28.84 -0.17
N ASN A 483 11.44 28.84 0.60
CA ASN A 483 12.18 30.02 0.99
C ASN A 483 13.53 30.08 0.25
N GLN A 484 14.14 31.26 0.17
CA GLN A 484 15.46 31.44 -0.45
C GLN A 484 16.58 30.77 0.36
N TYR A 485 16.44 30.74 1.69
CA TYR A 485 17.42 30.19 2.62
C TYR A 485 16.83 29.06 3.46
N GLY A 486 17.72 28.16 3.92
CA GLY A 486 17.39 27.12 4.88
C GLY A 486 16.69 25.89 4.30
N ALA A 487 16.45 24.93 5.19
CA ALA A 487 15.76 23.66 4.95
C ALA A 487 14.70 23.46 6.04
N ILE A 488 13.62 24.21 5.95
CA ILE A 488 12.52 24.20 6.92
C ILE A 488 11.43 23.26 6.41
N PHE A 489 11.01 22.32 7.26
CA PHE A 489 10.00 21.32 6.91
C PHE A 489 8.80 21.41 7.87
N PRO A 490 7.57 21.23 7.37
CA PRO A 490 6.41 21.13 8.23
C PRO A 490 6.42 19.83 9.05
N SER A 491 5.72 19.83 10.18
CA SER A 491 5.53 18.62 10.97
C SER A 491 4.69 17.58 10.21
N ALA A 492 5.19 16.35 10.14
CA ALA A 492 4.52 15.24 9.45
C ALA A 492 3.26 14.73 10.17
N THR A 493 3.10 15.06 11.47
CA THR A 493 1.98 14.57 12.29
C THR A 493 0.90 15.62 12.51
N ALA A 494 1.16 16.89 12.18
CA ALA A 494 0.28 18.01 12.48
C ALA A 494 -1.05 17.98 11.70
N SER A 495 -1.06 17.54 10.44
CA SER A 495 -2.26 17.52 9.61
C SER A 495 -2.34 16.26 8.74
N VAL A 496 -3.53 15.93 8.25
CA VAL A 496 -3.72 14.83 7.29
C VAL A 496 -3.03 15.15 5.96
N SER A 497 -2.95 16.42 5.58
CA SER A 497 -2.28 16.86 4.35
C SER A 497 -0.77 16.68 4.35
N THR A 498 -0.13 16.52 5.52
CA THR A 498 1.30 16.22 5.61
C THR A 498 1.60 14.73 5.78
N ARG A 499 0.56 13.89 5.89
CA ARG A 499 0.70 12.43 6.05
C ARG A 499 1.08 11.75 4.74
N PRO A 500 1.80 10.62 4.84
CA PRO A 500 2.05 9.77 3.68
C PRO A 500 0.74 9.28 3.06
N ALA A 501 0.65 9.40 1.74
CA ALA A 501 -0.35 8.74 0.92
C ALA A 501 0.29 7.54 0.20
N PRO A 502 -0.49 6.52 -0.20
CA PRO A 502 0.05 5.31 -0.81
C PRO A 502 0.45 5.53 -2.28
N TYR A 503 1.50 6.31 -2.52
CA TYR A 503 2.09 6.48 -3.85
C TYR A 503 2.83 5.21 -4.30
N GLY A 504 2.54 4.77 -5.54
CA GLY A 504 3.29 3.70 -6.20
C GLY A 504 4.71 4.11 -6.60
N TYR A 505 5.54 3.13 -6.97
CA TYR A 505 6.92 3.36 -7.42
C TYR A 505 7.00 4.22 -8.68
N ASP A 506 6.13 3.94 -9.65
CA ASP A 506 6.03 4.66 -10.94
C ASP A 506 5.23 5.96 -10.84
N SER A 507 4.93 6.42 -9.62
CA SER A 507 4.23 7.69 -9.43
C SER A 507 5.13 8.87 -9.77
N ARG A 508 4.50 9.91 -10.29
CA ARG A 508 5.20 11.09 -10.76
C ARG A 508 4.44 12.36 -10.39
N ARG A 509 5.15 13.29 -9.76
CA ARG A 509 4.65 14.59 -9.36
C ARG A 509 4.60 15.55 -10.53
N LEU A 510 3.55 16.38 -10.55
CA LEU A 510 3.41 17.46 -11.50
C LEU A 510 4.20 18.68 -11.00
N LEU A 511 5.27 19.03 -11.71
CA LEU A 511 6.07 20.22 -11.40
C LEU A 511 5.67 21.39 -12.31
N VAL A 512 5.71 22.59 -11.77
CA VAL A 512 5.43 23.83 -12.49
C VAL A 512 6.74 24.50 -12.89
N SER A 513 6.88 24.88 -14.15
CA SER A 513 8.09 25.59 -14.63
C SER A 513 8.16 27.00 -14.05
N ASN A 514 9.32 27.38 -13.52
CA ASN A 514 9.57 28.72 -12.99
C ASN A 514 9.96 29.70 -14.11
N GLY A 515 8.97 30.11 -14.92
CA GLY A 515 9.19 31.08 -15.99
C GLY A 515 9.99 30.58 -17.20
N LEU A 516 10.21 29.27 -17.36
CA LEU A 516 10.95 28.70 -18.48
C LEU A 516 10.24 28.86 -19.85
N ASN A 517 11.02 28.93 -20.94
CA ASN A 517 10.53 28.97 -22.32
C ASN A 517 10.09 27.59 -22.79
N SER A 518 8.77 27.36 -22.86
CA SER A 518 8.14 26.15 -23.44
C SER A 518 8.95 24.87 -23.21
N PRO A 519 9.16 24.46 -21.93
CA PRO A 519 9.86 23.21 -21.65
C PRO A 519 9.11 22.11 -22.41
N GLY A 520 9.82 21.41 -23.30
CA GLY A 520 9.20 20.42 -24.16
C GLY A 520 8.70 19.20 -23.38
N GLN A 521 8.62 18.05 -24.04
CA GLN A 521 8.20 16.83 -23.34
C GLN A 521 9.16 16.54 -22.17
N LEU A 522 8.59 16.12 -21.05
CA LEU A 522 9.36 15.78 -19.86
C LEU A 522 10.40 14.70 -20.18
N ASP A 523 11.61 14.86 -19.64
CA ASP A 523 12.79 14.02 -19.92
C ASP A 523 13.35 14.10 -21.35
N SER A 524 12.86 15.03 -22.18
CA SER A 524 13.52 15.36 -23.45
C SER A 524 14.70 16.31 -23.26
N ALA A 525 15.64 16.32 -24.22
CA ALA A 525 16.71 17.30 -24.28
C ALA A 525 16.15 18.75 -24.19
N SER A 526 15.02 19.01 -24.87
CA SER A 526 14.36 20.32 -24.83
C SER A 526 13.81 20.72 -23.46
N PHE A 527 13.45 19.76 -22.61
CA PHE A 527 13.06 20.01 -21.22
C PHE A 527 14.27 20.41 -20.37
N ARG A 528 15.38 19.71 -20.54
CA ARG A 528 16.61 19.91 -19.76
C ARG A 528 17.35 21.19 -20.17
N SER A 529 17.42 21.49 -21.48
CA SER A 529 18.09 22.67 -22.02
C SER A 529 17.25 23.96 -21.98
N SER A 530 16.00 23.88 -21.48
CA SER A 530 15.07 25.01 -21.47
C SER A 530 15.57 26.17 -20.63
N ARG A 531 15.50 27.40 -21.18
CA ARG A 531 16.01 28.61 -20.53
C ARG A 531 14.89 29.48 -19.93
N PRO A 532 15.15 30.21 -18.82
CA PRO A 532 14.21 31.19 -18.26
C PRO A 532 13.83 32.29 -19.25
N ARG A 533 12.59 32.75 -19.17
CA ARG A 533 12.11 34.01 -19.75
C ARG A 533 12.46 35.19 -18.85
N LYS A 534 12.13 36.40 -19.29
CA LYS A 534 12.23 37.64 -18.49
C LYS A 534 11.53 37.55 -17.12
N VAL A 535 10.47 36.74 -17.00
CA VAL A 535 9.71 36.52 -15.76
C VAL A 535 10.27 35.37 -14.89
N GLY A 536 11.28 34.65 -15.39
CA GLY A 536 11.94 33.57 -14.66
C GLY A 536 13.19 34.04 -13.89
N PRO A 537 13.91 33.13 -13.24
CA PRO A 537 15.11 33.47 -12.47
C PRO A 537 16.22 34.02 -13.38
N ARG A 538 17.04 34.92 -12.82
CA ARG A 538 18.21 35.47 -13.51
C ARG A 538 19.25 34.38 -13.71
N VAL A 539 19.63 34.14 -14.96
CA VAL A 539 20.72 33.22 -15.30
C VAL A 539 22.05 33.96 -15.21
N VAL A 540 22.98 33.40 -14.44
CA VAL A 540 24.35 33.91 -14.28
C VAL A 540 25.29 32.91 -14.94
N ARG A 541 26.19 33.40 -15.81
CA ARG A 541 27.18 32.58 -16.52
C ARG A 541 28.57 33.17 -16.38
N LEU A 542 29.57 32.31 -16.34
CA LEU A 542 30.97 32.66 -16.49
C LEU A 542 31.29 32.73 -17.99
N GLN A 543 31.51 33.92 -18.54
CA GLN A 543 31.89 34.08 -19.95
C GLN A 543 33.39 34.37 -20.04
N GLN A 544 34.19 33.42 -20.50
CA GLN A 544 35.58 33.70 -20.88
C GLN A 544 35.58 34.23 -22.32
N ILE A 545 35.84 35.53 -22.50
CA ILE A 545 36.14 36.07 -23.83
C ILE A 545 37.59 35.66 -24.14
N ALA A 546 37.82 34.94 -25.23
CA ALA A 546 39.15 34.58 -25.70
C ALA A 546 39.95 35.85 -26.03
N THR A 547 40.83 36.25 -25.12
CA THR A 547 41.77 37.34 -25.34
C THR A 547 42.96 36.80 -26.11
N GLY A 548 42.92 36.87 -27.44
CA GLY A 548 44.01 36.40 -28.30
C GLY A 548 43.89 36.68 -29.80
N GLY A 549 42.96 37.53 -30.24
CA GLY A 549 42.87 37.91 -31.65
C GLY A 549 42.11 39.21 -31.84
N ASN A 550 42.68 40.14 -32.62
CA ASN A 550 42.02 41.37 -33.04
C ASN A 550 40.69 41.04 -33.75
N VAL A 551 39.56 41.33 -33.10
CA VAL A 551 38.25 41.32 -33.74
C VAL A 551 37.66 42.72 -33.61
N ASN A 552 37.49 43.39 -34.75
CA ASN A 552 36.83 44.68 -34.87
C ASN A 552 35.43 44.63 -34.24
N PRO A 553 35.03 45.66 -33.46
CA PRO A 553 33.69 45.70 -32.89
C PRO A 553 32.66 45.94 -34.00
N SER A 554 31.69 45.02 -34.14
CA SER A 554 30.52 45.28 -34.97
C SER A 554 29.68 46.40 -34.33
N ARG A 555 29.45 47.47 -35.10
CA ARG A 555 28.57 48.59 -34.74
C ARG A 555 27.17 48.09 -34.37
N GLY A 556 26.71 48.41 -33.17
CA GLY A 556 25.32 48.22 -32.73
C GLY A 556 25.24 47.88 -31.25
N GLY A 557 25.09 48.91 -30.41
CA GLY A 557 25.25 48.84 -28.96
C GLY A 557 24.43 47.78 -28.23
N GLN A 558 25.14 46.96 -27.44
CA GLN A 558 24.82 46.59 -26.06
C GLN A 558 26.14 46.49 -25.29
N PRO A 559 26.19 46.83 -23.98
CA PRO A 559 27.44 46.82 -23.24
C PRO A 559 27.92 45.38 -23.09
N SER A 560 28.93 45.03 -23.89
CA SER A 560 29.75 43.85 -23.74
C SER A 560 30.44 43.93 -22.38
N VAL A 561 30.11 43.01 -21.47
CA VAL A 561 30.82 42.83 -20.21
C VAL A 561 32.29 42.57 -20.54
N ARG A 562 33.14 43.57 -20.32
CA ARG A 562 34.57 43.34 -20.15
C ARG A 562 34.71 42.54 -18.86
N ASN A 563 35.42 41.41 -18.90
CA ASN A 563 35.75 40.65 -17.69
C ASN A 563 36.67 41.49 -16.81
N THR A 564 36.09 42.34 -15.97
CA THR A 564 36.72 42.90 -14.78
C THR A 564 36.56 41.90 -13.65
N GLU A 565 37.51 41.79 -12.72
CA GLU A 565 37.45 40.92 -11.52
C GLU A 565 36.12 41.05 -10.75
N SER A 566 35.46 42.19 -10.83
CA SER A 566 34.12 42.42 -10.28
C SER A 566 33.02 41.53 -10.88
N SER A 567 33.16 41.08 -12.13
CA SER A 567 32.19 40.22 -12.82
C SER A 567 32.31 38.75 -12.41
N THR A 568 33.54 38.23 -12.25
CA THR A 568 33.81 36.87 -11.74
C THR A 568 33.39 36.76 -10.27
N GLN A 569 33.68 37.77 -9.46
CA GLN A 569 33.25 37.83 -8.07
C GLN A 569 31.71 37.84 -7.91
N ALA A 570 30.99 38.45 -8.85
CA ALA A 570 29.53 38.38 -8.88
C ALA A 570 29.01 36.96 -9.19
N VAL A 571 29.70 36.19 -10.05
CA VAL A 571 29.40 34.78 -10.32
C VAL A 571 29.68 33.92 -9.09
N ILE A 572 30.82 34.12 -8.42
CA ILE A 572 31.18 33.42 -7.17
C ILE A 572 30.10 33.65 -6.10
N ASN A 573 29.69 34.91 -5.90
CA ASN A 573 28.62 35.25 -4.96
C ASN A 573 27.30 34.58 -5.33
N ALA A 574 26.96 34.51 -6.63
CA ALA A 574 25.76 33.82 -7.09
C ALA A 574 25.81 32.31 -6.82
N VAL A 575 26.98 31.66 -6.92
CA VAL A 575 27.15 30.24 -6.57
C VAL A 575 26.87 30.01 -5.09
N TYR A 576 27.43 30.82 -4.19
CA TYR A 576 27.15 30.68 -2.75
C TYR A 576 25.67 30.90 -2.43
N VAL A 577 25.06 31.96 -2.99
CA VAL A 577 23.64 32.25 -2.77
C VAL A 577 22.76 31.09 -3.24
N GLN A 578 23.10 30.47 -4.37
CA GLN A 578 22.35 29.31 -4.87
C GLN A 578 22.56 28.07 -4.00
N VAL A 579 23.83 27.70 -3.72
CA VAL A 579 24.20 26.43 -3.10
C VAL A 579 24.02 26.46 -1.57
N LEU A 580 24.54 27.49 -0.90
CA LEU A 580 24.41 27.66 0.57
C LEU A 580 23.10 28.34 0.98
N GLY A 581 22.46 29.09 0.07
CA GLY A 581 21.26 29.88 0.36
C GLY A 581 21.55 31.30 0.86
N ASN A 582 22.82 31.67 1.02
CA ASN A 582 23.31 32.99 1.38
C ASN A 582 24.71 33.23 0.76
N ALA A 583 25.28 34.42 0.91
CA ALA A 583 26.58 34.74 0.29
C ALA A 583 27.80 34.04 0.94
N GLY A 584 27.59 33.17 1.94
CA GLY A 584 28.64 32.58 2.78
C GLY A 584 29.11 33.54 3.88
N TYR A 585 29.20 33.06 5.12
CA TYR A 585 29.80 33.83 6.22
C TYR A 585 31.33 33.83 6.13
N ALA A 586 31.97 34.73 6.88
CA ALA A 586 33.43 34.72 7.01
C ALA A 586 33.90 33.36 7.55
N GLY A 587 34.81 32.70 6.82
CA GLY A 587 35.29 31.34 7.10
C GLY A 587 34.52 30.19 6.43
N GLU A 588 33.33 30.44 5.86
CA GLU A 588 32.62 29.44 5.03
C GLU A 588 32.98 29.53 3.54
N ARG A 589 33.58 30.65 3.13
CA ARG A 589 34.05 30.86 1.76
C ARG A 589 35.35 30.10 1.50
N MET A 590 35.41 29.44 0.35
CA MET A 590 36.52 28.62 -0.12
C MET A 590 37.50 29.46 -0.93
N GLY A 591 38.27 30.33 -0.26
CA GLY A 591 39.16 31.29 -0.93
C GLY A 591 40.18 30.65 -1.87
N SER A 592 40.67 29.44 -1.56
CA SER A 592 41.58 28.70 -2.45
C SER A 592 40.92 28.28 -3.77
N ASP A 593 39.68 27.81 -3.72
CA ASP A 593 38.94 27.38 -4.92
C ASP A 593 38.38 28.59 -5.69
N GLU A 594 38.11 29.71 -5.01
CA GLU A 594 37.77 30.99 -5.65
C GLU A 594 38.94 31.48 -6.51
N ALA A 595 40.16 31.52 -5.96
CA ALA A 595 41.35 31.91 -6.71
C ALA A 595 41.62 30.97 -7.90
N ARG A 596 41.39 29.66 -7.74
CA ARG A 596 41.51 28.68 -8.84
C ARG A 596 40.48 28.90 -9.94
N LEU A 597 39.25 29.29 -9.59
CA LEU A 597 38.22 29.64 -10.58
C LEU A 597 38.58 30.94 -11.32
N GLU A 598 39.11 31.93 -10.60
CA GLU A 598 39.55 33.21 -11.18
C GLU A 598 40.74 33.04 -12.13
N ASN A 599 41.68 32.16 -11.79
CA ASN A 599 42.80 31.79 -12.66
C ASN A 599 42.39 30.91 -13.85
N GLY A 600 41.19 30.31 -13.81
CA GLY A 600 40.70 29.39 -14.84
C GLY A 600 41.21 27.95 -14.70
N ASP A 601 41.78 27.57 -13.55
CA ASP A 601 42.28 26.21 -13.28
C ASP A 601 41.15 25.19 -13.09
N ILE A 602 39.96 25.65 -12.72
CA ILE A 602 38.75 24.82 -12.53
C ILE A 602 37.56 25.43 -13.27
N SER A 603 36.65 24.58 -13.74
CA SER A 603 35.38 25.02 -14.33
C SER A 603 34.39 25.52 -13.26
N LEU A 604 33.36 26.25 -13.67
CA LEU A 604 32.31 26.69 -12.73
C LEU A 604 31.56 25.48 -12.15
N ARG A 605 31.38 24.40 -12.93
CA ARG A 605 30.83 23.13 -12.42
C ARG A 605 31.69 22.54 -11.31
N ASP A 606 33.01 22.54 -11.48
CA ASP A 606 33.92 21.99 -10.48
C ASP A 606 33.96 22.88 -9.22
N PHE A 607 33.86 24.20 -9.38
CA PHE A 607 33.68 25.12 -8.26
C PHE A 607 32.36 24.87 -7.50
N VAL A 608 31.23 24.69 -8.21
CA VAL A 608 29.95 24.30 -7.59
C VAL A 608 30.09 22.97 -6.83
N ARG A 609 30.85 22.00 -7.38
CA ARG A 609 31.16 20.74 -6.70
C ARG A 609 31.95 20.97 -5.40
N CYS A 610 32.98 21.80 -5.41
CA CYS A 610 33.75 22.14 -4.20
C CYS A 610 32.85 22.77 -3.12
N VAL A 611 32.02 23.76 -3.49
CA VAL A 611 31.10 24.41 -2.55
C VAL A 611 30.04 23.42 -2.01
N ALA A 612 29.49 22.55 -2.86
CA ALA A 612 28.52 21.53 -2.45
C ALA A 612 29.14 20.43 -1.56
N ARG A 613 30.44 20.14 -1.71
CA ARG A 613 31.18 19.20 -0.85
C ARG A 613 31.70 19.83 0.45
N SER A 614 31.59 21.14 0.60
CA SER A 614 32.08 21.87 1.78
C SER A 614 31.39 21.45 3.08
N ASP A 615 32.08 21.63 4.20
CA ASP A 615 31.52 21.40 5.53
C ASP A 615 30.34 22.34 5.83
N ALA A 616 30.35 23.57 5.30
CA ALA A 616 29.26 24.51 5.45
C ALA A 616 27.95 23.97 4.83
N PHE A 617 28.03 23.40 3.62
CA PHE A 617 26.88 22.78 2.97
C PHE A 617 26.42 21.51 3.72
N ARG A 618 27.36 20.64 4.11
CA ARG A 618 27.08 19.41 4.86
C ARG A 618 26.37 19.69 6.19
N ARG A 619 26.85 20.67 6.96
CA ARG A 619 26.24 21.04 8.26
C ARG A 619 24.81 21.55 8.10
N ARG A 620 24.52 22.30 7.04
CA ARG A 620 23.19 22.89 6.79
C ARG A 620 22.17 21.90 6.24
N TYR A 621 22.59 21.04 5.32
CA TYR A 621 21.66 20.27 4.49
C TYR A 621 21.82 18.75 4.59
N TRP A 622 22.77 18.25 5.40
CA TRP A 622 22.98 16.81 5.57
C TRP A 622 22.95 16.38 7.04
N SER A 623 23.84 16.90 7.88
CA SER A 623 24.09 16.33 9.22
C SER A 623 22.89 16.39 10.18
N GLY A 624 22.01 17.37 10.04
CA GLY A 624 20.83 17.56 10.90
C GLY A 624 19.49 17.17 10.27
N LEU A 625 19.50 16.68 9.03
CA LEU A 625 18.26 16.38 8.28
C LEU A 625 18.08 14.87 8.11
N TYR A 626 16.82 14.45 8.06
CA TYR A 626 16.48 13.11 7.56
C TYR A 626 17.02 12.95 6.13
N ILE A 627 17.58 11.79 5.80
CA ILE A 627 18.31 11.56 4.53
C ILE A 627 17.46 11.92 3.32
N VAL A 628 16.17 11.56 3.29
CA VAL A 628 15.30 11.92 2.16
C VAL A 628 15.04 13.43 2.09
N LYS A 629 14.89 14.09 3.25
CA LYS A 629 14.75 15.55 3.32
C LYS A 629 16.02 16.25 2.83
N ALA A 630 17.19 15.71 3.18
CA ALA A 630 18.48 16.18 2.68
C ALA A 630 18.57 16.04 1.15
N ILE A 631 18.26 14.85 0.61
CA ILE A 631 18.24 14.58 -0.84
C ILE A 631 17.31 15.56 -1.57
N GLU A 632 16.09 15.76 -1.06
CA GLU A 632 15.11 16.68 -1.67
C GLU A 632 15.63 18.14 -1.70
N VAL A 633 16.29 18.61 -0.63
CA VAL A 633 16.90 19.94 -0.60
C VAL A 633 18.09 20.04 -1.55
N MET A 634 18.97 19.03 -1.57
CA MET A 634 20.11 18.99 -2.48
C MET A 634 19.66 19.00 -3.94
N HIS A 635 18.59 18.27 -4.26
CA HIS A 635 17.98 18.24 -5.57
C HIS A 635 17.48 19.63 -5.99
N ARG A 636 16.81 20.36 -5.08
CA ARG A 636 16.36 21.75 -5.33
C ARG A 636 17.52 22.72 -5.52
N ARG A 637 18.62 22.58 -4.77
CA ARG A 637 19.78 23.49 -4.81
C ARG A 637 20.67 23.24 -6.03
N LEU A 638 20.97 21.98 -6.36
CA LEU A 638 21.92 21.61 -7.41
C LEU A 638 21.25 21.42 -8.77
N LEU A 639 20.06 20.80 -8.82
CA LEU A 639 19.32 20.59 -10.07
C LEU A 639 18.23 21.65 -10.30
N GLY A 640 17.91 22.48 -9.31
CA GLY A 640 16.93 23.54 -9.49
C GLY A 640 15.49 23.05 -9.60
N ARG A 641 15.18 21.83 -9.13
CA ARG A 641 13.81 21.29 -9.08
C ARG A 641 13.61 20.34 -7.90
N PRO A 642 12.37 20.08 -7.46
CA PRO A 642 12.04 18.92 -6.63
C PRO A 642 12.28 17.59 -7.36
N THR A 643 12.33 16.50 -6.59
CA THR A 643 12.31 15.14 -7.15
C THR A 643 10.98 14.85 -7.85
N PHE A 644 11.00 14.01 -8.90
CA PHE A 644 9.81 13.66 -9.66
C PHE A 644 8.95 12.61 -8.96
N GLY A 645 9.55 11.64 -8.29
CA GLY A 645 8.84 10.47 -7.80
C GLY A 645 9.74 9.55 -7.01
N ARG A 646 9.21 8.38 -6.68
CA ARG A 646 9.84 7.46 -5.73
C ARG A 646 11.15 6.90 -6.26
N TRP A 647 11.16 6.47 -7.52
CA TRP A 647 12.31 5.85 -8.18
C TRP A 647 13.57 6.72 -8.15
N GLU A 648 13.42 8.05 -8.33
CA GLU A 648 14.53 9.00 -8.28
C GLU A 648 15.11 9.08 -6.86
N ILE A 649 14.24 9.18 -5.86
CA ILE A 649 14.65 9.25 -4.44
C ILE A 649 15.29 7.94 -3.99
N ASP A 650 14.69 6.78 -4.32
CA ASP A 650 15.21 5.47 -3.95
C ASP A 650 16.64 5.28 -4.50
N SER A 651 16.90 5.70 -5.76
CA SER A 651 18.24 5.62 -6.36
C SER A 651 19.29 6.49 -5.66
N LEU A 652 18.91 7.69 -5.24
CA LEU A 652 19.78 8.60 -4.50
C LEU A 652 19.96 8.15 -3.06
N PHE A 653 18.95 7.52 -2.46
CA PHE A 653 19.01 6.92 -1.14
C PHE A 653 19.96 5.72 -1.12
N ASP A 654 19.92 4.85 -2.14
CA ASP A 654 20.88 3.76 -2.30
C ASP A 654 22.31 4.29 -2.46
N THR A 655 22.47 5.37 -3.22
CA THR A 655 23.78 6.04 -3.36
C THR A 655 24.26 6.62 -2.03
N ALA A 656 23.37 7.26 -1.27
CA ALA A 656 23.64 7.76 0.07
C ALA A 656 24.09 6.64 1.02
N ALA A 657 23.40 5.49 1.00
CA ALA A 657 23.72 4.35 1.84
C ALA A 657 25.09 3.74 1.52
N ARG A 658 25.47 3.67 0.23
CA ARG A 658 26.72 3.03 -0.21
C ARG A 658 27.94 3.96 -0.21
N LYS A 659 27.76 5.21 -0.64
CA LYS A 659 28.85 6.17 -0.93
C LYS A 659 28.81 7.40 -0.02
N GLY A 660 27.81 7.52 0.85
CA GLY A 660 27.65 8.66 1.75
C GLY A 660 27.36 9.98 1.05
N PHE A 661 27.52 11.07 1.79
CA PHE A 661 27.24 12.44 1.36
C PHE A 661 27.94 12.84 0.06
N TYR A 662 29.25 12.60 -0.04
CA TYR A 662 30.04 12.97 -1.23
C TYR A 662 29.56 12.24 -2.48
N GLY A 663 29.19 10.96 -2.36
CA GLY A 663 28.66 10.19 -3.48
C GLY A 663 27.35 10.73 -4.04
N VAL A 664 26.48 11.30 -3.20
CA VAL A 664 25.22 11.93 -3.63
C VAL A 664 25.49 13.24 -4.36
N VAL A 665 26.39 14.08 -3.85
CA VAL A 665 26.79 15.33 -4.52
C VAL A 665 27.36 15.02 -5.91
N ASP A 666 28.26 14.05 -5.99
CA ASP A 666 28.90 13.66 -7.24
C ASP A 666 27.87 13.06 -8.22
N ALA A 667 26.93 12.25 -7.74
CA ALA A 667 25.86 11.70 -8.58
C ALA A 667 24.95 12.79 -9.17
N LEU A 668 24.62 13.83 -8.40
CA LEU A 668 23.77 14.94 -8.87
C LEU A 668 24.50 15.82 -9.90
N ILE A 669 25.75 16.20 -9.63
CA ILE A 669 26.53 17.09 -10.50
C ILE A 669 26.99 16.39 -11.78
N ASN A 670 27.31 15.10 -11.72
CA ASN A 670 27.72 14.32 -12.90
C ASN A 670 26.52 13.79 -13.71
N SER A 671 25.29 14.12 -13.32
CA SER A 671 24.08 13.68 -14.02
C SER A 671 23.98 14.31 -15.42
N GLN A 672 23.39 13.57 -16.36
CA GLN A 672 23.08 14.09 -17.69
C GLN A 672 22.20 15.35 -17.63
N GLU A 673 21.28 15.41 -16.68
CA GLU A 673 20.41 16.56 -16.49
C GLU A 673 21.18 17.81 -16.08
N TYR A 674 22.15 17.70 -15.16
CA TYR A 674 22.99 18.84 -14.77
C TYR A 674 23.78 19.37 -15.97
N ASN A 675 24.42 18.47 -16.72
CA ASN A 675 25.21 18.83 -17.90
C ASN A 675 24.38 19.51 -19.00
N GLU A 676 23.20 19.00 -19.33
CA GLU A 676 22.33 19.60 -20.36
C GLU A 676 21.67 20.92 -19.90
N SER A 677 21.43 21.08 -18.59
CA SER A 677 20.76 22.26 -18.04
C SER A 677 21.71 23.42 -17.77
N PHE A 678 22.86 23.15 -17.17
CA PHE A 678 23.79 24.18 -16.70
C PHE A 678 25.12 24.14 -17.47
N GLY A 679 25.56 22.96 -17.89
CA GLY A 679 26.87 22.79 -18.52
C GLY A 679 28.00 23.12 -17.55
N GLU A 680 29.11 23.65 -18.09
CA GLU A 680 30.32 23.94 -17.31
C GLU A 680 30.40 25.40 -16.84
N ASP A 681 29.55 26.28 -17.39
CA ASP A 681 29.68 27.75 -17.27
C ASP A 681 28.47 28.45 -16.63
N THR A 682 27.37 27.73 -16.36
CA THR A 682 26.14 28.35 -15.82
C THR A 682 25.96 28.00 -14.35
N VAL A 683 25.68 29.01 -13.52
CA VAL A 683 25.31 28.80 -12.11
C VAL A 683 23.94 28.10 -12.06
N PRO A 684 23.74 27.05 -11.23
CA PRO A 684 22.43 26.45 -11.06
C PRO A 684 21.38 27.48 -10.66
N PHE A 685 20.15 27.28 -11.12
CA PHE A 685 19.02 28.16 -10.80
C PHE A 685 17.73 27.35 -10.69
N GLU A 686 16.73 27.90 -10.01
CA GLU A 686 15.44 27.23 -9.81
C GLU A 686 14.63 27.11 -11.13
N ARG A 687 14.67 25.93 -11.75
CA ARG A 687 13.99 25.57 -12.99
C ARG A 687 12.51 25.23 -12.78
N PHE A 688 12.21 24.43 -11.76
CA PHE A 688 10.84 23.96 -11.47
C PHE A 688 10.50 24.09 -9.99
N ILE A 689 9.23 24.34 -9.72
CA ILE A 689 8.65 24.49 -8.39
C ILE A 689 7.40 23.62 -8.24
N THR A 690 6.99 23.36 -7.01
CA THR A 690 5.72 22.68 -6.76
C THR A 690 4.54 23.64 -6.92
N PRO A 691 3.33 23.14 -7.21
CA PRO A 691 2.09 23.94 -7.12
C PRO A 691 1.93 24.66 -5.76
N GLY A 692 2.34 24.02 -4.67
CA GLY A 692 2.38 24.63 -3.33
C GLY A 692 3.26 25.88 -3.29
N ASP A 693 4.50 25.78 -3.79
CA ASP A 693 5.45 26.90 -3.83
C ASP A 693 4.91 28.08 -4.66
N LEU A 694 4.27 27.78 -5.80
CA LEU A 694 3.64 28.79 -6.65
C LEU A 694 2.53 29.52 -5.89
N SER A 695 1.69 28.80 -5.15
CA SER A 695 0.58 29.39 -4.40
C SER A 695 1.06 30.32 -3.29
N VAL A 696 2.15 29.96 -2.60
CA VAL A 696 2.76 30.78 -1.53
C VAL A 696 3.39 32.05 -2.10
N ARG A 697 4.04 31.97 -3.26
CA ARG A 697 4.75 33.11 -3.89
C ARG A 697 3.83 34.09 -4.61
N ARG A 698 2.61 33.68 -4.98
CA ARG A 698 1.62 34.57 -5.58
C ARG A 698 1.10 35.53 -4.50
N THR A 699 1.50 36.80 -4.57
CA THR A 699 0.93 37.83 -3.70
C THR A 699 -0.57 37.98 -3.96
N PRO A 700 -1.42 38.04 -2.91
CA PRO A 700 -2.88 38.13 -3.07
C PRO A 700 -3.34 39.43 -3.77
N THR A 701 -2.52 40.48 -3.78
CA THR A 701 -2.82 41.80 -4.35
C THR A 701 -2.83 41.83 -5.90
N PHE A 702 -2.16 40.87 -6.56
CA PHE A 702 -2.23 40.67 -8.01
C PHE A 702 -3.03 39.41 -8.37
N LYS A 703 -4.09 39.11 -7.61
CA LYS A 703 -5.19 38.34 -8.16
C LYS A 703 -5.82 39.19 -9.26
N GLN A 704 -5.30 39.09 -10.48
CA GLN A 704 -6.13 39.36 -11.64
C GLN A 704 -7.40 38.54 -11.40
N GLU A 705 -8.57 39.19 -11.36
CA GLU A 705 -9.84 38.47 -11.27
C GLU A 705 -9.71 37.31 -12.24
N VAL A 706 -9.89 36.09 -11.72
CA VAL A 706 -10.19 34.99 -12.61
C VAL A 706 -11.52 35.38 -13.18
N LYS A 707 -11.50 36.07 -14.33
CA LYS A 707 -12.61 36.09 -15.25
C LYS A 707 -12.79 34.63 -15.59
N THR A 708 -13.64 33.97 -14.80
CA THR A 708 -14.33 32.78 -15.24
C THR A 708 -14.85 33.17 -16.61
N PHE A 709 -14.21 32.65 -17.66
CA PHE A 709 -14.73 32.85 -19.00
C PHE A 709 -16.20 32.43 -18.94
N GLY A 710 -17.07 33.40 -19.21
CA GLY A 710 -18.43 33.42 -18.72
C GLY A 710 -19.15 32.09 -18.87
N TYR A 711 -19.57 31.54 -17.73
CA TYR A 711 -20.75 30.70 -17.64
C TYR A 711 -21.96 31.48 -17.07
N ASP A 712 -21.81 32.76 -16.76
CA ASP A 712 -22.85 33.60 -16.14
C ASP A 712 -23.88 34.22 -17.12
N SER A 713 -23.89 33.80 -18.39
CA SER A 713 -24.89 34.32 -19.36
C SER A 713 -25.48 33.31 -20.34
N SER A 714 -25.35 32.01 -20.06
CA SER A 714 -26.17 31.00 -20.76
C SER A 714 -27.06 30.30 -19.75
N GLY A 715 -28.35 30.65 -19.75
CA GLY A 715 -29.38 29.92 -19.04
C GLY A 715 -29.34 28.44 -19.41
N LEU A 716 -28.78 27.63 -18.53
CA LEU A 716 -28.85 26.19 -18.58
C LEU A 716 -29.10 25.71 -17.15
N VAL A 717 -30.36 25.34 -16.95
CA VAL A 717 -30.93 24.39 -15.98
C VAL A 717 -29.89 23.70 -15.10
N LEU A 718 -30.17 23.66 -13.79
CA LEU A 718 -29.55 22.81 -12.76
C LEU A 718 -29.53 21.33 -13.20
N GLY A 719 -28.63 21.00 -14.13
CA GLY A 719 -28.31 19.64 -14.51
C GLY A 719 -27.31 19.12 -13.50
N ASN A 720 -27.59 17.92 -12.97
CA ASN A 720 -26.65 17.15 -12.17
C ASN A 720 -25.24 17.29 -12.73
N ARG A 721 -24.27 17.51 -11.83
CA ARG A 721 -22.85 17.46 -12.12
C ARG A 721 -22.61 16.31 -13.11
N PRO A 722 -22.03 16.54 -14.30
CA PRO A 722 -21.79 15.45 -15.23
C PRO A 722 -20.95 14.43 -14.48
N GLU A 723 -21.52 13.23 -14.32
CA GLU A 723 -20.84 12.08 -13.75
C GLU A 723 -19.45 12.00 -14.39
N PRO A 724 -18.37 11.81 -13.58
CA PRO A 724 -17.04 11.68 -14.14
C PRO A 724 -17.10 10.58 -15.20
N THR A 725 -16.76 10.94 -16.44
CA THR A 725 -16.86 10.01 -17.56
C THR A 725 -16.02 8.80 -17.21
N ALA A 726 -16.65 7.64 -17.02
CA ALA A 726 -15.95 6.41 -16.69
C ALA A 726 -14.83 6.21 -17.72
N ALA A 727 -13.59 6.06 -17.25
CA ALA A 727 -12.46 5.92 -18.14
C ALA A 727 -12.60 4.59 -18.90
N THR A 728 -13.12 4.66 -20.12
CA THR A 728 -13.35 3.52 -21.02
C THR A 728 -12.06 2.97 -21.63
N GLN A 729 -10.89 3.52 -21.27
CA GLN A 729 -9.59 3.08 -21.75
C GLN A 729 -8.56 3.04 -20.61
N PHE A 730 -7.86 1.91 -20.52
CA PHE A 730 -6.72 1.70 -19.63
C PHE A 730 -5.61 2.71 -19.97
N ARG A 731 -5.24 3.53 -18.99
CA ARG A 731 -4.13 4.50 -19.11
C ARG A 731 -2.87 3.83 -18.58
N SER A 732 -1.96 3.45 -19.48
CA SER A 732 -0.61 3.00 -19.10
C SER A 732 0.32 4.20 -18.85
N SER A 733 1.52 3.93 -18.34
CA SER A 733 2.60 4.91 -18.14
C SER A 733 3.05 5.66 -19.42
N GLY A 734 2.65 5.19 -20.60
CA GLY A 734 2.85 5.85 -21.90
C GLY A 734 1.64 6.63 -22.44
N SER A 735 0.52 6.69 -21.70
CA SER A 735 -0.71 7.34 -22.19
C SER A 735 -0.62 8.87 -22.08
N VAL A 736 -0.69 9.54 -23.23
CA VAL A 736 -0.56 11.01 -23.31
C VAL A 736 -1.90 11.66 -22.96
N THR A 737 -1.96 12.37 -21.83
CA THR A 737 -3.10 13.23 -21.50
C THR A 737 -3.12 14.42 -22.45
N LYS A 738 -4.15 14.51 -23.30
CA LYS A 738 -4.35 15.69 -24.15
C LYS A 738 -4.55 16.93 -23.26
N ARG A 739 -3.74 17.97 -23.45
CA ARG A 739 -3.95 19.27 -22.80
C ARG A 739 -5.34 19.80 -23.17
N ASN A 740 -6.14 20.17 -22.17
CA ASN A 740 -7.38 20.93 -22.33
C ASN A 740 -7.10 22.42 -22.65
N LEU A 741 -6.23 22.68 -23.62
CA LEU A 741 -6.10 24.00 -24.23
C LEU A 741 -6.78 23.91 -25.57
N LYS A 742 -7.82 24.73 -25.80
CA LYS A 742 -8.31 24.97 -27.16
C LYS A 742 -7.10 25.46 -27.97
N GLY A 743 -6.66 24.65 -28.92
CA GLY A 743 -5.59 25.02 -29.83
C GLY A 743 -5.95 26.37 -30.45
N ARG A 744 -5.01 27.32 -30.35
CA ARG A 744 -5.07 28.57 -31.12
C ARG A 744 -5.29 28.17 -32.57
N SER A 745 -6.48 28.47 -33.10
CA SER A 745 -6.84 28.14 -34.47
C SER A 745 -5.74 28.66 -35.38
N GLN A 746 -5.33 27.81 -36.32
CA GLN A 746 -4.55 28.25 -37.46
C GLN A 746 -5.31 29.40 -38.11
N GLY A 747 -4.70 30.59 -38.10
CA GLY A 747 -5.18 31.69 -38.92
C GLY A 747 -5.16 31.22 -40.36
N ALA A 748 -6.34 31.14 -40.96
CA ALA A 748 -6.48 31.00 -42.40
C ALA A 748 -5.70 32.14 -43.08
N PRO A 749 -5.03 31.91 -44.22
CA PRO A 749 -4.42 33.00 -44.96
C PRO A 749 -5.59 33.85 -45.50
N GLN A 750 -5.81 35.01 -44.90
CA GLN A 750 -6.70 36.02 -45.47
C GLN A 750 -6.06 36.49 -46.78
N GLY A 751 -6.57 35.95 -47.89
CA GLY A 751 -6.36 36.52 -49.21
C GLY A 751 -6.92 37.93 -49.24
N TRP A 752 -6.19 38.82 -49.92
CA TRP A 752 -6.48 40.25 -50.10
C TRP A 752 -7.83 40.58 -50.77
N SER A 753 -8.71 39.59 -51.01
CA SER A 753 -10.03 39.76 -51.63
C SER A 753 -11.17 40.06 -50.63
N THR A 754 -10.96 39.90 -49.32
CA THR A 754 -12.02 40.21 -48.31
C THR A 754 -11.97 41.63 -47.75
N MET A 755 -10.98 42.46 -48.13
CA MET A 755 -11.01 43.90 -47.86
C MET A 755 -11.72 44.70 -48.97
N ALA A 756 -11.88 44.14 -50.17
CA ALA A 756 -12.59 44.80 -51.27
C ALA A 756 -14.12 44.64 -51.21
N SER A 757 -14.64 43.72 -50.39
CA SER A 757 -16.09 43.50 -50.25
C SER A 757 -16.76 44.34 -49.15
N ARG A 758 -16.05 45.31 -48.57
CA ARG A 758 -16.60 46.31 -47.63
C ARG A 758 -16.62 47.73 -48.20
N PHE A 759 -16.28 47.91 -49.48
CA PHE A 759 -16.26 49.21 -50.16
C PHE A 759 -17.28 49.36 -51.31
N SER A 760 -18.27 48.46 -51.43
CA SER A 760 -19.30 48.55 -52.47
C SER A 760 -20.72 48.44 -51.89
N GLN A 761 -21.10 49.42 -51.06
CA GLN A 761 -22.51 49.83 -50.96
C GLN A 761 -22.67 51.06 -51.85
N GLY A 762 -23.07 50.82 -53.09
CA GLY A 762 -23.46 51.84 -54.06
C GLY A 762 -24.35 51.17 -55.10
N PRO A 763 -25.54 51.71 -55.40
CA PRO A 763 -26.49 51.07 -56.29
C PRO A 763 -26.14 51.47 -57.72
N ASP A 764 -25.31 50.67 -58.40
CA ASP A 764 -25.33 50.68 -59.85
C ASP A 764 -24.69 49.43 -60.45
N LEU A 765 -25.22 49.03 -61.61
CA LEU A 765 -24.76 47.94 -62.48
C LEU A 765 -25.41 46.56 -62.26
N ALA A 766 -26.74 46.58 -62.32
CA ALA A 766 -27.57 45.50 -62.87
C ALA A 766 -27.34 45.27 -64.39
N LYS A 767 -26.12 45.34 -64.91
CA LYS A 767 -25.82 45.20 -66.35
C LYS A 767 -24.54 44.39 -66.62
N SER A 768 -24.50 43.15 -66.17
CA SER A 768 -23.65 42.13 -66.81
C SER A 768 -24.06 40.68 -66.54
N LEU A 769 -25.30 40.44 -66.08
CA LEU A 769 -25.99 39.18 -66.36
C LEU A 769 -26.42 39.21 -67.82
N ARG A 770 -25.59 38.65 -68.72
CA ARG A 770 -25.99 37.92 -69.95
C ARG A 770 -24.78 37.76 -70.87
N GLN A 771 -24.12 36.60 -70.77
CA GLN A 771 -23.63 35.90 -71.96
C GLN A 771 -23.52 34.39 -71.59
N ILE A 772 -24.56 33.61 -71.95
CA ILE A 772 -24.53 32.63 -73.05
C ILE A 772 -23.69 31.41 -72.63
N ARG A 773 -24.26 30.36 -72.00
CA ARG A 773 -25.06 29.23 -72.57
C ARG A 773 -24.32 28.44 -73.67
N LEU A 774 -24.16 27.12 -73.45
CA LEU A 774 -24.16 25.97 -74.39
C LEU A 774 -22.94 25.03 -74.31
N GLY A 775 -23.19 23.71 -74.26
CA GLY A 775 -22.25 22.65 -74.68
C GLY A 775 -22.33 21.33 -73.89
N GLU A 776 -22.67 20.25 -74.60
CA GLU A 776 -22.98 18.84 -74.24
C GLU A 776 -21.93 17.95 -73.51
N SER A 777 -22.29 16.66 -73.44
CA SER A 777 -22.04 15.55 -72.51
C SER A 777 -21.02 14.44 -72.91
N ILE A 778 -20.36 13.82 -71.87
CA ILE A 778 -19.87 12.40 -71.70
C ILE A 778 -18.66 11.92 -72.57
N PRO A 779 -17.78 10.90 -72.24
CA PRO A 779 -17.45 10.09 -71.02
C PRO A 779 -15.93 9.93 -70.65
N SER A 780 -15.69 9.28 -69.49
CA SER A 780 -14.59 8.34 -69.15
C SER A 780 -13.20 8.81 -68.64
N ARG A 781 -12.94 8.30 -67.40
CA ARG A 781 -11.69 7.81 -66.76
C ARG A 781 -10.42 8.68 -66.68
N ALA A 782 -9.97 8.78 -65.42
CA ALA A 782 -8.61 9.03 -64.92
C ALA A 782 -8.03 10.44 -65.05
N SER A 783 -8.05 11.19 -63.92
CA SER A 783 -6.85 11.92 -63.50
C SER A 783 -6.84 12.23 -62.00
N ARG A 784 -5.69 11.89 -61.40
CA ARG A 784 -4.98 12.51 -60.26
C ARG A 784 -5.75 13.57 -59.46
N SER A 785 -6.02 13.24 -58.19
CA SER A 785 -6.20 14.25 -57.14
C SER A 785 -4.99 14.22 -56.20
N ARG A 786 -4.35 15.39 -56.11
CA ARG A 786 -3.25 15.74 -55.23
C ARG A 786 -3.71 15.67 -53.77
N SER A 787 -2.86 15.07 -52.95
CA SER A 787 -2.92 15.01 -51.50
C SER A 787 -3.02 16.40 -50.84
N LYS A 788 -4.12 16.65 -50.12
CA LYS A 788 -4.13 17.52 -48.95
C LYS A 788 -4.00 16.61 -47.72
N ALA A 789 -2.95 16.84 -46.93
CA ALA A 789 -2.61 16.07 -45.74
C ALA A 789 -3.73 16.16 -44.70
N ALA A 790 -4.36 15.01 -44.41
CA ALA A 790 -5.21 14.82 -43.25
C ALA A 790 -4.35 14.49 -42.03
N ALA A 791 -4.80 14.93 -40.85
CA ALA A 791 -4.17 14.67 -39.56
C ALA A 791 -4.02 13.14 -39.29
N PRO A 792 -3.01 12.70 -38.54
CA PRO A 792 -2.77 11.28 -38.30
C PRO A 792 -3.91 10.70 -37.46
N LEU A 793 -4.76 9.90 -38.09
CA LEU A 793 -5.75 9.07 -37.42
C LEU A 793 -5.01 7.93 -36.71
N THR A 794 -5.37 7.62 -35.48
CA THR A 794 -4.92 6.37 -34.84
C THR A 794 -5.49 5.18 -35.61
N PRO A 795 -4.75 4.06 -35.73
CA PRO A 795 -5.13 2.93 -36.59
C PRO A 795 -6.50 2.32 -36.26
N MET A 796 -7.06 2.58 -35.08
CA MET A 796 -8.37 2.08 -34.65
C MET A 796 -9.54 2.99 -35.07
N THR A 797 -9.31 4.29 -35.20
CA THR A 797 -10.37 5.25 -35.62
C THR A 797 -10.61 5.21 -37.13
N GLY A 798 -9.57 4.89 -37.92
CA GLY A 798 -9.74 4.57 -39.34
C GLY A 798 -10.44 3.24 -39.60
N ALA A 799 -10.23 2.23 -38.74
CA ALA A 799 -10.84 0.91 -38.87
C ALA A 799 -12.34 0.89 -38.56
N LEU A 800 -12.82 1.78 -37.68
CA LEU A 800 -14.23 1.88 -37.28
C LEU A 800 -15.08 2.75 -38.21
N ALA A 801 -14.46 3.52 -39.12
CA ALA A 801 -15.16 4.44 -40.02
C ALA A 801 -15.66 3.79 -41.32
N MET A 802 -15.38 2.51 -41.57
CA MET A 802 -15.77 1.81 -42.79
C MET A 802 -16.72 0.64 -42.48
N GLN A 803 -17.92 0.66 -43.07
CA GLN A 803 -19.01 -0.31 -42.84
C GLN A 803 -18.79 -1.72 -43.45
N GLY A 804 -17.54 -2.12 -43.71
CA GLY A 804 -17.21 -3.43 -44.27
C GLY A 804 -15.95 -4.02 -43.65
N ALA A 805 -15.81 -5.35 -43.70
CA ALA A 805 -14.69 -6.12 -43.14
C ALA A 805 -13.31 -5.84 -43.79
N GLU A 806 -13.20 -4.80 -44.61
CA GLU A 806 -11.97 -4.28 -45.20
C GLU A 806 -11.06 -3.56 -44.18
N GLY A 807 -11.58 -3.19 -43.01
CA GLY A 807 -10.84 -2.49 -41.94
C GLY A 807 -9.64 -3.25 -41.33
N TYR A 808 -9.44 -4.52 -41.71
CA TYR A 808 -8.27 -5.32 -41.32
C TYR A 808 -7.08 -5.20 -42.27
N LYS A 809 -7.23 -4.57 -43.44
CA LYS A 809 -6.16 -4.53 -44.46
C LYS A 809 -5.07 -3.48 -44.23
N LEU A 810 -5.20 -2.57 -43.25
CA LEU A 810 -4.27 -1.43 -43.10
C LEU A 810 -3.88 -1.15 -41.63
N ARG A 811 -3.21 -2.11 -40.99
CA ARG A 811 -2.11 -1.79 -40.05
C ARG A 811 -0.81 -1.88 -40.86
N GLY A 812 0.16 -1.00 -40.57
CA GLY A 812 1.43 -0.89 -41.31
C GLY A 812 1.94 -2.24 -41.82
N GLY A 813 2.13 -2.31 -43.14
CA GLY A 813 2.18 -3.55 -43.90
C GLY A 813 3.08 -4.59 -43.27
N LEU A 814 2.59 -5.83 -43.20
CA LEU A 814 3.44 -7.00 -43.09
C LEU A 814 4.60 -6.84 -44.09
N PRO A 815 5.82 -7.27 -43.75
CA PRO A 815 6.92 -7.23 -44.71
C PRO A 815 6.47 -7.86 -46.03
N ALA A 816 6.89 -7.23 -47.13
CA ALA A 816 6.60 -7.72 -48.47
C ALA A 816 6.99 -9.20 -48.56
N ASN A 817 6.20 -10.00 -49.29
CA ASN A 817 6.60 -11.37 -49.52
C ASN A 817 7.86 -11.33 -50.39
N LEU A 818 9.00 -11.74 -49.82
CA LEU A 818 10.26 -11.83 -50.52
C LEU A 818 10.52 -13.30 -50.80
N THR A 819 10.55 -13.61 -52.09
CA THR A 819 10.87 -14.94 -52.60
C THR A 819 12.14 -14.84 -53.42
N LEU A 820 13.06 -15.77 -53.23
CA LEU A 820 14.29 -15.83 -54.00
C LEU A 820 14.01 -16.55 -55.32
N THR A 821 13.66 -15.80 -56.37
CA THR A 821 13.47 -16.35 -57.72
C THR A 821 14.79 -16.31 -58.49
N ARG A 822 15.29 -17.45 -58.97
CA ARG A 822 16.52 -17.51 -59.77
C ARG A 822 16.19 -17.39 -61.27
N PRO A 823 17.00 -16.65 -62.07
CA PRO A 823 18.22 -15.92 -61.72
C PRO A 823 17.93 -14.60 -60.99
N CYS A 824 18.68 -14.28 -59.92
CA CYS A 824 18.51 -13.08 -59.09
C CYS A 824 19.71 -12.14 -59.17
N ASP A 825 19.47 -10.83 -59.10
CA ASP A 825 20.54 -9.82 -59.01
C ASP A 825 21.18 -9.82 -57.60
N GLU A 826 22.47 -9.45 -57.48
CA GLU A 826 23.18 -9.42 -56.17
C GLU A 826 22.48 -8.50 -55.16
N SER A 827 21.87 -7.40 -55.62
CA SER A 827 21.07 -6.53 -54.76
C SER A 827 19.82 -7.22 -54.22
N GLU A 828 19.16 -8.07 -55.03
CA GLU A 828 17.99 -8.83 -54.60
C GLU A 828 18.39 -9.90 -53.58
N LEU A 829 19.48 -10.62 -53.84
CA LEU A 829 20.03 -11.61 -52.91
C LEU A 829 20.40 -10.98 -51.56
N LEU A 830 21.06 -9.81 -51.56
CA LEU A 830 21.36 -9.08 -50.32
C LEU A 830 20.11 -8.63 -49.58
N THR A 831 19.05 -8.19 -50.28
CA THR A 831 17.79 -7.83 -49.62
C THR A 831 17.10 -9.03 -48.97
N VAL A 832 17.19 -10.21 -49.58
CA VAL A 832 16.67 -11.47 -49.03
C VAL A 832 17.48 -11.87 -47.79
N ILE A 833 18.82 -11.82 -47.86
CA ILE A 833 19.70 -12.10 -46.72
C ILE A 833 19.40 -11.16 -45.54
N ASP A 834 19.35 -9.85 -45.79
CA ASP A 834 19.04 -8.86 -44.75
C ASP A 834 17.65 -9.07 -44.15
N ALA A 835 16.66 -9.46 -44.96
CA ALA A 835 15.31 -9.73 -44.50
C ALA A 835 15.25 -10.97 -43.59
N THR A 836 15.97 -12.05 -43.92
CA THR A 836 16.05 -13.26 -43.07
C THR A 836 16.67 -12.94 -41.70
N TYR A 837 17.76 -12.17 -41.66
CA TYR A 837 18.36 -11.74 -40.40
C TYR A 837 17.44 -10.82 -39.59
N ARG A 838 16.77 -9.85 -40.23
CA ARG A 838 15.81 -8.99 -39.53
C ARG A 838 14.67 -9.80 -38.91
N GLN A 839 14.20 -10.83 -39.59
CA GLN A 839 13.14 -11.70 -39.09
C GLN A 839 13.60 -12.56 -37.89
N LEU A 840 14.77 -13.22 -38.01
CA LEU A 840 15.24 -14.15 -36.99
C LEU A 840 15.95 -13.46 -35.81
N LEU A 841 16.67 -12.37 -36.03
CA LEU A 841 17.49 -11.67 -35.02
C LEU A 841 16.93 -10.31 -34.59
N ASN A 842 15.82 -9.83 -35.19
CA ASN A 842 15.25 -8.50 -34.99
C ASN A 842 16.17 -7.34 -35.38
N ARG A 843 17.30 -7.63 -36.05
CA ARG A 843 18.28 -6.67 -36.54
C ARG A 843 19.08 -7.29 -37.67
N VAL A 844 19.74 -6.45 -38.47
CA VAL A 844 20.81 -6.92 -39.34
C VAL A 844 22.09 -7.02 -38.47
N PRO A 845 22.77 -8.18 -38.43
CA PRO A 845 24.03 -8.35 -37.71
C PRO A 845 25.13 -7.46 -38.28
N LEU A 846 26.11 -7.11 -37.43
CA LEU A 846 27.30 -6.39 -37.86
C LEU A 846 28.18 -7.29 -38.73
N ASP A 847 29.07 -6.75 -39.56
CA ASP A 847 29.88 -7.52 -40.53
C ASP A 847 30.76 -8.62 -39.92
N SER A 848 31.06 -8.54 -38.62
CA SER A 848 31.77 -9.57 -37.86
C SER A 848 30.88 -10.72 -37.38
N GLU A 849 29.58 -10.48 -37.24
CA GLU A 849 28.58 -11.45 -36.77
C GLU A 849 27.84 -12.15 -37.93
N ARG A 850 28.05 -11.70 -39.17
CA ARG A 850 27.44 -12.28 -40.37
C ARG A 850 28.02 -13.67 -40.67
N LEU A 851 27.16 -14.61 -41.03
CA LEU A 851 27.54 -15.96 -41.43
C LEU A 851 28.08 -15.96 -42.87
N ARG A 852 29.29 -15.45 -43.07
CA ARG A 852 29.90 -15.27 -44.40
C ARG A 852 29.98 -16.56 -45.21
N GLU A 853 30.25 -17.69 -44.56
CA GLU A 853 30.28 -19.00 -45.20
C GLU A 853 28.90 -19.42 -45.72
N ALA A 854 27.85 -19.26 -44.91
CA ALA A 854 26.48 -19.58 -45.32
C ALA A 854 25.97 -18.63 -46.41
N GLU A 855 26.30 -17.33 -46.32
CA GLU A 855 26.00 -16.36 -47.38
C GLU A 855 26.73 -16.70 -48.69
N SER A 856 27.99 -17.12 -48.62
CA SER A 856 28.75 -17.54 -49.81
C SER A 856 28.18 -18.81 -50.43
N ARG A 857 27.76 -19.79 -49.62
CA ARG A 857 27.10 -21.01 -50.11
C ARG A 857 25.75 -20.70 -50.77
N LEU A 858 24.99 -19.73 -50.23
CA LEU A 858 23.75 -19.27 -50.84
C LEU A 858 24.01 -18.51 -52.16
N ARG A 859 25.08 -17.71 -52.24
CA ARG A 859 25.54 -17.03 -53.46
C ARG A 859 25.97 -17.99 -54.56
N ASN A 860 26.63 -19.09 -54.18
CA ASN A 860 27.15 -20.09 -55.11
C ASN A 860 26.14 -21.18 -55.49
N ASP A 861 24.89 -21.05 -55.03
CA ASP A 861 23.81 -22.04 -55.21
C ASP A 861 24.06 -23.42 -54.56
N ASP A 862 25.04 -23.54 -53.65
CA ASP A 862 25.34 -24.75 -52.88
C ASP A 862 24.25 -25.09 -51.84
N ILE A 863 23.54 -24.06 -51.35
CA ILE A 863 22.37 -24.19 -50.47
C ILE A 863 21.18 -23.38 -51.01
N ASN A 864 19.97 -23.85 -50.71
CA ASN A 864 18.72 -23.14 -50.97
C ASN A 864 18.39 -22.16 -49.82
N LEU A 865 17.35 -21.34 -49.97
CA LEU A 865 17.00 -20.34 -48.94
C LEU A 865 16.62 -21.01 -47.60
N ASN A 866 15.97 -22.18 -47.65
CA ASN A 866 15.68 -22.99 -46.47
C ASN A 866 16.95 -23.43 -45.74
N GLY A 867 17.96 -23.94 -46.45
CA GLY A 867 19.26 -24.28 -45.85
C GLY A 867 19.99 -23.07 -45.27
N PHE A 868 19.83 -21.89 -45.86
CA PHE A 868 20.36 -20.65 -45.27
C PHE A 868 19.62 -20.25 -43.99
N ILE A 869 18.28 -20.35 -43.96
CA ILE A 869 17.46 -20.06 -42.78
C ILE A 869 17.78 -21.03 -41.64
N GLU A 870 17.99 -22.30 -41.95
CA GLU A 870 18.44 -23.32 -41.01
C GLU A 870 19.80 -22.94 -40.40
N ALA A 871 20.77 -22.55 -41.23
CA ALA A 871 22.09 -22.11 -40.76
C ALA A 871 21.99 -20.88 -39.84
N VAL A 872 21.12 -19.91 -40.16
CA VAL A 872 20.88 -18.74 -39.30
C VAL A 872 20.16 -19.12 -38.01
N ALA A 873 19.19 -20.04 -38.05
CA ALA A 873 18.47 -20.53 -36.87
C ALA A 873 19.37 -21.34 -35.93
N LEU A 874 20.35 -22.07 -36.45
CA LEU A 874 21.33 -22.83 -35.65
C LEU A 874 22.54 -22.00 -35.17
N SER A 875 22.65 -20.76 -35.63
CA SER A 875 23.73 -19.85 -35.21
C SER A 875 23.70 -19.52 -33.72
N GLU A 876 24.87 -19.26 -33.14
CA GLU A 876 25.01 -18.86 -31.74
C GLU A 876 24.16 -17.62 -31.41
N SER A 877 24.08 -16.65 -32.32
CA SER A 877 23.33 -15.41 -32.07
C SER A 877 21.82 -15.62 -31.88
N PHE A 878 21.22 -16.55 -32.63
CA PHE A 878 19.81 -16.90 -32.49
C PHE A 878 19.58 -17.81 -31.28
N GLN A 879 20.48 -18.76 -31.05
CA GLN A 879 20.40 -19.69 -29.92
C GLN A 879 20.57 -18.96 -28.58
N ASP A 880 21.54 -18.05 -28.46
CA ASP A 880 21.73 -17.20 -27.27
C ASP A 880 20.52 -16.30 -27.02
N ARG A 881 19.91 -15.78 -28.08
CA ARG A 881 18.68 -14.98 -27.97
C ARG A 881 17.57 -15.79 -27.31
N LEU A 882 17.34 -17.04 -27.74
CA LEU A 882 16.32 -17.91 -27.14
C LEU A 882 16.69 -18.40 -25.74
N TYR A 883 17.99 -18.63 -25.49
CA TYR A 883 18.50 -19.07 -24.18
C TYR A 883 18.26 -18.02 -23.09
N ARG A 884 18.42 -16.73 -23.41
CA ARG A 884 18.17 -15.62 -22.48
C ARG A 884 16.70 -15.39 -22.14
N MET A 885 15.76 -16.12 -22.75
CA MET A 885 14.33 -16.00 -22.51
C MET A 885 13.80 -17.15 -21.63
N ALA A 886 12.75 -16.87 -20.86
CA ALA A 886 12.00 -17.90 -20.15
C ALA A 886 11.52 -19.00 -21.13
N PRO A 887 11.49 -20.29 -20.76
CA PRO A 887 11.26 -21.38 -21.70
C PRO A 887 9.98 -21.26 -22.55
N LEU A 888 8.85 -20.92 -21.94
CA LEU A 888 7.56 -20.70 -22.63
C LEU A 888 7.62 -19.52 -23.61
N ARG A 889 8.35 -18.48 -23.22
CA ARG A 889 8.60 -17.29 -24.04
C ARG A 889 9.54 -17.59 -25.21
N ALA A 890 10.51 -18.46 -25.00
CA ALA A 890 11.42 -18.91 -26.04
C ALA A 890 10.69 -19.74 -27.11
N ALA A 891 9.79 -20.65 -26.70
CA ALA A 891 8.96 -21.43 -27.63
C ALA A 891 8.09 -20.53 -28.51
N SER A 892 7.39 -19.57 -27.90
CA SER A 892 6.55 -18.61 -28.63
C SER A 892 7.38 -17.68 -29.54
N ALA A 893 8.55 -17.22 -29.09
CA ALA A 893 9.47 -16.42 -29.91
C ALA A 893 10.02 -17.20 -31.12
N ALA A 894 10.40 -18.46 -30.94
CA ALA A 894 10.91 -19.34 -32.00
C ALA A 894 9.82 -19.60 -33.05
N SER A 895 8.59 -19.91 -32.63
CA SER A 895 7.46 -20.12 -33.54
C SER A 895 7.11 -18.88 -34.37
N LEU A 896 7.15 -17.68 -33.76
CA LEU A 896 6.90 -16.44 -34.49
C LEU A 896 8.02 -16.13 -35.50
N ALA A 897 9.28 -16.38 -35.12
CA ALA A 897 10.43 -16.12 -35.98
C ALA A 897 10.45 -17.04 -37.22
N LEU A 898 10.22 -18.34 -37.03
CA LEU A 898 10.37 -19.36 -38.07
C LEU A 898 9.08 -19.67 -38.84
N LEU A 899 7.96 -19.84 -38.13
CA LEU A 899 6.67 -20.20 -38.72
C LEU A 899 5.76 -19.00 -38.96
N GLY A 900 6.12 -17.81 -38.45
CA GLY A 900 5.34 -16.60 -38.66
C GLY A 900 4.03 -16.53 -37.86
N ARG A 901 3.75 -17.52 -37.01
CA ARG A 901 2.51 -17.62 -36.23
C ARG A 901 2.81 -17.98 -34.78
N ALA A 902 1.87 -17.70 -33.89
CA ALA A 902 1.94 -18.17 -32.51
C ALA A 902 1.83 -19.71 -32.45
N ALA A 903 2.65 -20.34 -31.61
CA ALA A 903 2.51 -21.77 -31.33
C ALA A 903 1.21 -22.09 -30.59
N THR A 904 0.64 -23.26 -30.90
CA THR A 904 -0.44 -23.88 -30.13
C THR A 904 0.10 -24.43 -28.80
N PRO A 905 -0.74 -24.62 -27.77
CA PRO A 905 -0.28 -25.16 -26.49
C PRO A 905 0.44 -26.51 -26.61
N SER A 906 0.01 -27.38 -27.54
CA SER A 906 0.65 -28.66 -27.82
C SER A 906 2.01 -28.53 -28.50
N GLU A 907 2.18 -27.57 -29.41
CA GLU A 907 3.47 -27.26 -30.03
C GLU A 907 4.45 -26.67 -28.99
N VAL A 908 3.96 -25.83 -28.08
CA VAL A 908 4.77 -25.28 -26.98
C VAL A 908 5.23 -26.38 -26.04
N SER A 909 4.33 -27.30 -25.64
CA SER A 909 4.74 -28.43 -24.78
C SER A 909 5.74 -29.33 -25.48
N ARG A 910 5.52 -29.65 -26.77
CA ARG A 910 6.45 -30.46 -27.58
C ARG A 910 7.84 -29.82 -27.68
N PHE A 911 7.90 -28.53 -28.03
CA PHE A 911 9.15 -27.78 -28.12
C PHE A 911 9.92 -27.80 -26.79
N LEU A 912 9.21 -27.67 -25.66
CA LEU A 912 9.84 -27.72 -24.33
C LEU A 912 10.34 -29.11 -23.96
N THR A 913 9.59 -30.16 -24.28
CA THR A 913 10.02 -31.56 -24.07
C THR A 913 11.28 -31.86 -24.87
N VAL A 914 11.30 -31.56 -26.17
CA VAL A 914 12.47 -31.81 -27.02
C VAL A 914 13.67 -30.96 -26.61
N ARG A 915 13.43 -29.71 -26.21
CA ARG A 915 14.49 -28.83 -25.68
C ARG A 915 15.11 -29.39 -24.39
N ALA A 916 14.31 -30.02 -23.52
CA ALA A 916 14.77 -30.62 -22.29
C ALA A 916 15.52 -31.95 -22.51
N GLU A 917 15.05 -32.78 -23.45
CA GLU A 917 15.62 -34.11 -23.72
C GLU A 917 16.87 -34.07 -24.61
N SER A 918 16.81 -33.28 -25.70
CA SER A 918 17.79 -33.32 -26.80
C SER A 918 18.46 -31.97 -27.08
N GLY A 919 18.16 -30.94 -26.27
CA GLY A 919 18.74 -29.61 -26.38
C GLY A 919 17.99 -28.64 -27.29
N GLN A 920 18.32 -27.36 -27.16
CA GLN A 920 17.66 -26.26 -27.88
C GLN A 920 17.84 -26.27 -29.41
N PRO A 921 19.02 -26.62 -29.97
CA PRO A 921 19.20 -26.69 -31.42
C PRO A 921 18.26 -27.70 -32.08
N THR A 922 18.11 -28.88 -31.48
CA THR A 922 17.22 -29.95 -31.95
C THR A 922 15.75 -29.53 -31.96
N ALA A 923 15.30 -28.81 -30.92
CA ALA A 923 13.94 -28.28 -30.84
C ALA A 923 13.68 -27.16 -31.88
N VAL A 924 14.70 -26.38 -32.24
CA VAL A 924 14.61 -25.38 -33.31
C VAL A 924 14.58 -26.03 -34.68
N MET A 925 15.35 -27.10 -34.89
CA MET A 925 15.36 -27.89 -36.13
C MET A 925 13.98 -28.50 -36.43
N GLU A 926 13.28 -29.07 -35.43
CA GLU A 926 11.91 -29.59 -35.59
C GLU A 926 10.91 -28.49 -36.02
N LEU A 927 11.14 -27.22 -35.67
CA LEU A 927 10.34 -26.09 -36.15
C LEU A 927 10.71 -25.65 -37.58
N VAL A 928 11.98 -25.79 -37.97
CA VAL A 928 12.43 -25.51 -39.35
C VAL A 928 11.83 -26.55 -40.31
N GLU A 929 11.78 -27.82 -39.92
CA GLU A 929 11.18 -28.91 -40.72
C GLU A 929 9.66 -28.75 -40.94
N GLN A 930 8.96 -28.07 -40.02
CA GLN A 930 7.53 -27.77 -40.16
C GLN A 930 7.22 -26.67 -41.18
N ARG A 931 8.25 -26.06 -41.77
CA ARG A 931 8.10 -24.99 -42.75
C ARG A 931 7.79 -25.57 -44.13
N PRO A 932 6.88 -24.97 -44.91
CA PRO A 932 6.61 -25.44 -46.26
C PRO A 932 7.85 -25.32 -47.16
N ASP A 933 8.07 -26.30 -48.03
CA ASP A 933 9.14 -26.27 -49.03
C ASP A 933 8.92 -25.11 -50.01
N GLY A 934 9.76 -24.08 -49.91
CA GLY A 934 9.69 -22.90 -50.77
C GLY A 934 10.78 -21.87 -50.46
N ASP A 935 11.23 -21.17 -51.50
CA ASP A 935 12.22 -20.10 -51.41
C ASP A 935 11.60 -18.76 -50.95
N GLU A 936 10.71 -18.79 -49.95
CA GLU A 936 10.14 -17.61 -49.29
C GLU A 936 10.93 -17.27 -48.01
N VAL A 937 11.10 -15.98 -47.69
CA VAL A 937 11.65 -15.52 -46.40
C VAL A 937 10.58 -15.67 -45.30
N PRO A 938 10.91 -16.13 -44.08
CA PRO A 938 9.90 -16.26 -43.04
C PRO A 938 9.36 -14.88 -42.71
N ARG A 939 8.03 -14.80 -42.56
CA ARG A 939 7.35 -13.57 -42.18
C ARG A 939 6.19 -13.90 -41.29
N THR A 940 5.77 -12.95 -40.48
CA THR A 940 4.56 -13.12 -39.70
C THR A 940 3.36 -13.28 -40.62
N ASP A 941 2.62 -14.37 -40.46
CA ASP A 941 1.43 -14.64 -41.22
C ASP A 941 0.40 -13.56 -40.93
N GLY A 942 -0.23 -13.04 -41.99
CA GLY A 942 -1.24 -12.02 -41.86
C GLY A 942 -2.49 -12.51 -41.15
N MET A 943 -3.44 -11.59 -40.95
CA MET A 943 -4.71 -11.86 -40.27
C MET A 943 -5.72 -12.65 -41.13
N ASN A 944 -5.28 -13.21 -42.25
CA ASN A 944 -6.14 -13.94 -43.18
C ASN A 944 -6.34 -15.37 -42.68
N THR A 945 -7.58 -15.86 -42.68
CA THR A 945 -7.87 -17.26 -42.35
C THR A 945 -7.28 -18.19 -43.40
N ARG A 946 -6.51 -19.18 -42.97
CA ARG A 946 -5.94 -20.25 -43.81
C ARG A 946 -6.50 -21.59 -43.35
N SER A 947 -6.65 -22.52 -44.29
CA SER A 947 -7.01 -23.90 -43.97
C SER A 947 -5.96 -24.51 -43.03
N GLY A 948 -6.39 -25.15 -41.93
CA GLY A 948 -5.50 -25.77 -40.94
C GLY A 948 -4.97 -24.87 -39.81
N VAL A 949 -5.19 -23.54 -39.84
CA VAL A 949 -4.79 -22.64 -38.74
C VAL A 949 -6.00 -22.28 -37.88
N SER A 950 -5.93 -22.56 -36.57
CA SER A 950 -7.03 -22.24 -35.66
C SER A 950 -7.26 -20.73 -35.53
N GLN A 951 -8.51 -20.31 -35.35
CA GLN A 951 -8.85 -18.90 -35.12
C GLN A 951 -8.17 -18.34 -33.86
N ALA A 952 -8.00 -19.16 -32.82
CA ALA A 952 -7.28 -18.79 -31.60
C ALA A 952 -5.80 -18.48 -31.88
N THR A 953 -5.15 -19.28 -32.75
CA THR A 953 -3.78 -19.04 -33.19
C THR A 953 -3.67 -17.71 -33.95
N LEU A 954 -4.62 -17.38 -34.82
CA LEU A 954 -4.64 -16.10 -35.55
C LEU A 954 -4.80 -14.91 -34.60
N GLN A 955 -5.74 -14.99 -33.65
CA GLN A 955 -5.95 -13.95 -32.64
C GLN A 955 -4.72 -13.76 -31.75
N ARG A 956 -4.08 -14.85 -31.34
CA ARG A 956 -2.86 -14.80 -30.52
C ARG A 956 -1.69 -14.23 -31.30
N THR A 957 -1.50 -14.63 -32.55
CA THR A 957 -0.47 -14.06 -33.45
C THR A 957 -0.66 -12.54 -33.59
N ALA A 958 -1.91 -12.09 -33.75
CA ALA A 958 -2.26 -10.67 -33.81
C ALA A 958 -1.91 -9.88 -32.55
N ALA A 959 -2.13 -10.49 -31.38
CA ALA A 959 -1.85 -9.89 -30.09
C ALA A 959 -0.34 -9.82 -29.81
N LEU A 960 0.42 -10.80 -30.31
CA LEU A 960 1.87 -10.88 -30.14
C LEU A 960 2.62 -10.01 -31.17
N TYR A 961 2.06 -9.78 -32.36
CA TYR A 961 2.71 -8.98 -33.40
C TYR A 961 2.84 -7.51 -33.01
N ARG A 962 4.08 -7.00 -32.97
CA ARG A 962 4.41 -5.59 -32.64
C ARG A 962 5.25 -4.91 -33.72
N GLY A 963 5.14 -5.36 -34.98
CA GLY A 963 5.97 -4.89 -36.10
C GLY A 963 7.35 -5.56 -36.13
N SER A 964 8.22 -5.13 -37.05
CA SER A 964 9.56 -5.71 -37.29
C SER A 964 10.51 -5.60 -36.10
N ALA A 965 10.31 -4.64 -35.19
CA ALA A 965 11.07 -4.52 -33.94
C ALA A 965 10.57 -5.45 -32.81
N GLY A 966 9.54 -6.28 -33.07
CA GLY A 966 8.69 -6.88 -32.05
C GLY A 966 8.55 -8.41 -32.08
N MET A 967 9.54 -9.17 -32.57
CA MET A 967 9.47 -10.65 -32.54
C MET A 967 9.86 -11.26 -31.18
N THR A 968 9.94 -10.46 -30.12
CA THR A 968 10.05 -10.94 -28.75
C THR A 968 8.71 -10.73 -28.05
N PRO A 969 7.95 -11.79 -27.74
CA PRO A 969 6.65 -11.64 -27.09
C PRO A 969 6.82 -10.98 -25.71
N PRO A 970 5.89 -10.12 -25.24
CA PRO A 970 5.96 -9.51 -23.91
C PRO A 970 5.85 -10.59 -22.81
N THR A 971 6.40 -10.32 -21.63
CA THR A 971 6.37 -11.26 -20.49
C THR A 971 4.95 -11.71 -20.14
N ASP A 972 3.98 -10.78 -20.21
CA ASP A 972 2.60 -11.03 -19.84
C ASP A 972 1.78 -11.73 -20.93
N GLY A 973 2.30 -11.80 -22.16
CA GLY A 973 1.63 -12.42 -23.32
C GLY A 973 2.16 -13.80 -23.69
N ALA A 974 3.22 -14.28 -23.01
CA ALA A 974 3.82 -15.58 -23.25
C ALA A 974 3.08 -16.75 -22.57
N ILE A 975 2.06 -16.45 -21.75
CA ILE A 975 1.19 -17.40 -21.05
C ILE A 975 -0.13 -17.53 -21.81
#